data_AF-A0A9X6GK66-F1
#
_entry.id   AF-A0A9X6GK66-F1
#
_cell.length_a   1.000
_cell.length_b   1.000
_cell.length_c   1.000
_cell.angle_alpha   90.00
_cell.angle_beta   90.00
_cell.angle_gamma   90.00
#
_symmetry.space_group_name_H-M   'P 1'
#
loop_
_entity.id
_entity.type
_entity.pdbx_description
1 polymer ?
#
loop_
_entity_poly.entity_id
_entity_poly.type
_entity_poly.pdbx_seq_one_letter_code
_entity_poly.pdbx_strand_id
1 'polypeptide(L)'
;MLSHKVLTRADLNDMGRYYAEAEDDYYTKELDASEWQGKGAERLGLEGEVDRARFQQLLAGQVKPGIEISRTSKRNDTKERIGIDLTFSAPKSVSIQALVGGDARLVKAHEEAVAATVAHAETLAQARVKTGGKAGVVDTGNLVVAKFRHETSREQDPQLHTHAVVMNLTRRGDGQWRALRNDNIIKSVSYLGAHYRAELAVRLTQLGYELRHGRDGMFELAHIDRKQLLAFSDRAAAIEAALAKKGIDRETATTAEKQAATMNTRPKKEAIDREALWQRWKDTAKEVGIQLDRPTAPHQAERPGIEADGKSGRQAAPREAAGPPGQPGADRGHPREGAEAGERQERPQARPGEHDAGIEDAGRPDHQATGSSPVRQVGAEAEQLRAMATARAADKAVRHAVHHLTERQAIVRETELLDTATKHGMGHITVTDVRQAIARMTQDGRLLRESPLYKAADDLKSAGARTQQQWAAVLVEKGATPDQAARQVKQGIAQGRLIAAESRFTTQGALATERSILNLERAGRGASAPILDAEAGRAKLADSFLNERQRQAATEILASNNRIIGVQGLAGTGKTTMLSASKALAEEAGYRMVAIAPYGSQVKALQQSGFEAQTVMAFVRAKERNLDSKTVLVLDEAGVMPTRLMERTLREAEKAGARVVLLGDTGQTKAIEAGKPFEQLQAAGMQTVKLDEIIRQNDPRLKSAVIDAAHGRSVNALAKITDVAVIPENEARWTRIVKDYMAMPVADRSETLIVSGTNEACQAINAMVRDSEQRVGTGQSYETLIRRDTTQAERRFAKNYNIGDAIQPERDYTRIGLERGHTYRVVENGPDNRLTVENAHGERVTFSPMVHNRLSVYALEKKEIAPGDRIRITRNDAGMDLANGDRFTVKSVGQQEIVLASDKREVRLPADKPLHVDYAYASTVHSAQGLTSKNVMYDADSRSPTTTREVFYVAISRAREKATIYTNDADRLPAAVARSTQKHGALDLVRGRAGQGNGLHLPESNSHAHAPRQVDRPVPTHDRTR
;
A
#
# COMPACT_ATOMS: atom_id res chain seq x y z
N MET A 1 -2.16 -9.94 18.15
CA MET A 1 -3.14 -10.19 17.07
C MET A 1 -4.51 -9.66 17.50
N LEU A 2 -5.41 -9.34 16.56
CA LEU A 2 -6.83 -9.14 16.85
C LEU A 2 -7.64 -10.07 15.92
N SER A 3 -8.53 -10.88 16.50
CA SER A 3 -9.52 -11.68 15.77
C SER A 3 -10.93 -11.21 16.13
N HIS A 4 -11.95 -11.70 15.42
CA HIS A 4 -13.34 -11.42 15.78
C HIS A 4 -14.25 -12.63 15.56
N LYS A 5 -15.28 -12.76 16.39
CA LYS A 5 -16.39 -13.69 16.21
C LYS A 5 -17.71 -12.92 16.32
N VAL A 6 -18.57 -13.03 15.32
CA VAL A 6 -19.96 -12.56 15.44
C VAL A 6 -20.70 -13.51 16.36
N LEU A 7 -21.26 -12.99 17.46
CA LEU A 7 -21.94 -13.79 18.47
C LEU A 7 -23.43 -13.91 18.13
N THR A 8 -23.95 -15.12 18.19
CA THR A 8 -25.35 -15.46 17.89
C THR A 8 -26.08 -16.01 19.11
N ARG A 9 -27.41 -16.11 19.04
CA ARG A 9 -28.24 -16.66 20.12
C ARG A 9 -27.89 -18.11 20.47
N ALA A 10 -27.34 -18.88 19.53
CA ALA A 10 -26.81 -20.22 19.79
C ALA A 10 -25.62 -20.20 20.77
N ASP A 11 -24.84 -19.12 20.82
CA ASP A 11 -23.66 -18.99 21.67
C ASP A 11 -24.00 -18.64 23.14
N LEU A 12 -25.23 -18.20 23.46
CA LEU A 12 -25.58 -17.62 24.77
C LEU A 12 -25.28 -18.55 25.96
N ASN A 13 -25.61 -19.84 25.85
CA ASN A 13 -25.41 -20.81 26.92
C ASN A 13 -23.94 -21.20 27.09
N ASP A 14 -23.19 -21.30 25.99
CA ASP A 14 -21.75 -21.59 26.03
C ASP A 14 -20.97 -20.41 26.60
N MET A 15 -21.29 -19.17 26.20
CA MET A 15 -20.61 -17.96 26.67
C MET A 15 -20.83 -17.69 28.17
N GLY A 16 -22.03 -17.99 28.69
CA GLY A 16 -22.35 -17.84 30.11
C GLY A 16 -21.55 -18.76 31.04
N ARG A 17 -20.87 -19.79 30.51
CA ARG A 17 -19.86 -20.60 31.20
C ARG A 17 -18.44 -20.19 30.80
N TYR A 18 -18.19 -19.96 29.52
CA TYR A 18 -16.85 -19.72 28.97
C TYR A 18 -16.15 -18.45 29.49
N TYR A 19 -16.91 -17.37 29.76
CA TYR A 19 -16.36 -16.14 30.37
C TYR A 19 -16.46 -16.12 31.90
N ALA A 20 -17.04 -17.15 32.53
CA ALA A 20 -17.10 -17.29 33.99
C ALA A 20 -15.87 -18.01 34.57
N GLU A 21 -15.12 -18.74 33.74
CA GLU A 21 -13.84 -19.39 34.13
C GLU A 21 -12.70 -18.38 34.41
N ALA A 22 -12.93 -17.07 34.21
CA ALA A 22 -11.96 -16.00 34.46
C ALA A 22 -11.85 -15.61 35.96
N GLU A 23 -12.84 -15.95 36.79
CA GLU A 23 -12.81 -15.69 38.24
C GLU A 23 -11.76 -16.55 38.99
N ASP A 24 -11.27 -17.64 38.37
CA ASP A 24 -10.29 -18.57 38.95
C ASP A 24 -8.80 -18.13 38.78
N ASP A 25 -8.52 -16.94 38.21
CA ASP A 25 -7.15 -16.44 37.97
C ASP A 25 -6.50 -15.85 39.25
N TYR A 26 -6.26 -16.72 40.23
CA TYR A 26 -5.83 -16.44 41.61
C TYR A 26 -4.64 -15.45 41.78
N TYR A 27 -3.71 -15.39 40.82
CA TYR A 27 -2.52 -14.52 40.90
C TYR A 27 -2.71 -13.08 40.39
N THR A 28 -3.89 -12.73 39.87
CA THR A 28 -4.22 -11.35 39.44
C THR A 28 -5.30 -10.69 40.31
N LYS A 29 -5.44 -11.10 41.58
CA LYS A 29 -6.36 -10.48 42.56
C LYS A 29 -6.11 -8.99 42.90
N GLU A 30 -5.11 -8.35 42.29
CA GLU A 30 -4.89 -6.90 42.33
C GLU A 30 -5.31 -6.17 41.03
N LEU A 31 -5.81 -6.89 40.02
CA LEU A 31 -6.24 -6.36 38.71
C LEU A 31 -7.52 -7.06 38.24
N ASP A 32 -8.66 -6.40 38.40
CA ASP A 32 -10.00 -6.88 38.04
C ASP A 32 -10.00 -7.68 36.72
N ALA A 33 -10.35 -8.98 36.78
CA ALA A 33 -10.27 -9.88 35.63
C ALA A 33 -11.35 -9.60 34.56
N SER A 34 -12.37 -8.81 34.92
CA SER A 34 -13.39 -8.31 34.00
C SER A 34 -13.66 -6.82 34.23
N GLU A 35 -13.95 -6.07 33.17
CA GLU A 35 -14.19 -4.62 33.25
C GLU A 35 -15.17 -4.14 32.17
N TRP A 36 -16.13 -3.29 32.54
CA TRP A 36 -16.99 -2.56 31.60
C TRP A 36 -16.23 -1.44 30.89
N GLN A 37 -16.52 -1.23 29.60
CA GLN A 37 -15.98 -0.10 28.85
C GLN A 37 -16.96 0.48 27.82
N GLY A 38 -16.90 1.81 27.67
CA GLY A 38 -17.48 2.57 26.56
C GLY A 38 -18.50 3.59 27.02
N LYS A 39 -18.72 4.63 26.22
CA LYS A 39 -19.68 5.71 26.49
C LYS A 39 -21.13 5.23 26.51
N GLY A 40 -21.40 4.03 25.99
CA GLY A 40 -22.68 3.37 26.18
C GLY A 40 -22.80 2.75 27.57
N ALA A 41 -21.70 2.20 28.11
CA ALA A 41 -21.65 1.56 29.42
C ALA A 41 -21.79 2.61 30.54
N GLU A 42 -21.00 3.68 30.47
CA GLU A 42 -21.12 4.89 31.31
C GLU A 42 -22.58 5.40 31.36
N ARG A 43 -23.24 5.51 30.20
CA ARG A 43 -24.65 5.96 30.09
C ARG A 43 -25.69 4.99 30.66
N LEU A 44 -25.30 3.77 30.99
CA LEU A 44 -26.12 2.77 31.68
C LEU A 44 -25.72 2.62 33.16
N GLY A 45 -24.73 3.38 33.65
CA GLY A 45 -24.16 3.21 34.99
C GLY A 45 -23.36 1.91 35.14
N LEU A 46 -22.70 1.47 34.07
CA LEU A 46 -21.88 0.26 34.04
C LEU A 46 -20.41 0.66 34.06
N GLU A 47 -19.80 0.59 35.24
CA GLU A 47 -18.42 0.98 35.54
C GLU A 47 -17.80 -0.12 36.42
N GLY A 48 -16.47 -0.31 36.34
CA GLY A 48 -15.78 -1.38 37.07
C GLY A 48 -16.12 -2.79 36.58
N GLU A 49 -16.17 -3.75 37.52
CA GLU A 49 -16.32 -5.18 37.25
C GLU A 49 -17.63 -5.56 36.52
N VAL A 50 -17.57 -6.64 35.72
CA VAL A 50 -18.71 -7.09 34.90
C VAL A 50 -19.66 -7.98 35.70
N ASP A 51 -20.72 -7.39 36.27
CA ASP A 51 -21.82 -8.20 36.84
C ASP A 51 -22.39 -9.18 35.80
N ARG A 52 -22.34 -10.47 36.15
CA ARG A 52 -22.70 -11.60 35.30
C ARG A 52 -24.17 -11.61 34.92
N ALA A 53 -25.06 -11.27 35.86
CA ALA A 53 -26.50 -11.23 35.58
C ALA A 53 -26.82 -10.11 34.58
N ARG A 54 -26.22 -8.93 34.78
CA ARG A 54 -26.36 -7.77 33.90
C ARG A 54 -25.75 -8.01 32.52
N PHE A 55 -24.61 -8.67 32.44
CA PHE A 55 -23.99 -9.09 31.17
C PHE A 55 -24.92 -9.99 30.35
N GLN A 56 -25.54 -10.99 30.98
CA GLN A 56 -26.52 -11.87 30.31
C GLN A 56 -27.78 -11.13 29.86
N GLN A 57 -28.33 -10.23 30.69
CA GLN A 57 -29.46 -9.36 30.32
C GLN A 57 -29.15 -8.52 29.06
N LEU A 58 -27.96 -7.90 29.00
CA LEU A 58 -27.54 -7.06 27.89
C LEU A 58 -27.35 -7.86 26.59
N LEU A 59 -26.76 -9.06 26.67
CA LEU A 59 -26.70 -10.00 25.53
C LEU A 59 -28.11 -10.45 25.07
N ALA A 60 -29.05 -10.60 26.01
CA ALA A 60 -30.45 -10.86 25.70
C ALA A 60 -31.22 -9.62 25.18
N GLY A 61 -30.57 -8.46 25.07
CA GLY A 61 -31.15 -7.21 24.53
C GLY A 61 -31.95 -6.39 25.55
N GLN A 62 -31.86 -6.70 26.85
CA GLN A 62 -32.56 -6.03 27.95
C GLN A 62 -31.73 -4.82 28.44
N VAL A 63 -31.95 -3.67 27.81
CA VAL A 63 -31.09 -2.49 28.00
C VAL A 63 -31.33 -1.82 29.35
N LYS A 64 -32.59 -1.62 29.74
CA LYS A 64 -33.02 -1.18 31.08
C LYS A 64 -34.54 -1.41 31.24
N PRO A 65 -35.14 -1.26 32.44
CA PRO A 65 -36.60 -1.38 32.59
C PRO A 65 -37.35 -0.53 31.56
N GLY A 66 -38.28 -1.17 30.82
CA GLY A 66 -39.04 -0.55 29.73
C GLY A 66 -38.30 -0.33 28.40
N ILE A 67 -37.02 -0.71 28.27
CA ILE A 67 -36.27 -0.63 27.00
C ILE A 67 -35.61 -1.97 26.67
N GLU A 68 -36.20 -2.67 25.69
CA GLU A 68 -35.63 -3.86 25.06
C GLU A 68 -35.38 -3.63 23.55
N ILE A 69 -34.31 -4.23 23.02
CA ILE A 69 -34.05 -4.24 21.57
C ILE A 69 -34.79 -5.41 20.92
N SER A 70 -36.00 -5.14 20.43
CA SER A 70 -36.91 -6.15 19.86
C SER A 70 -36.47 -6.72 18.49
N ARG A 71 -36.86 -7.97 18.25
CA ARG A 71 -36.34 -8.91 17.24
C ARG A 71 -37.27 -9.04 16.02
N THR A 72 -37.04 -8.24 14.98
CA THR A 72 -38.02 -8.10 13.88
C THR A 72 -37.88 -9.13 12.73
N SER A 73 -37.83 -10.43 13.04
CA SER A 73 -38.39 -11.51 12.19
C SER A 73 -38.27 -12.89 12.85
N LYS A 74 -39.39 -13.62 13.02
CA LYS A 74 -39.44 -15.02 13.49
C LYS A 74 -38.91 -16.06 12.46
N ARG A 75 -37.90 -15.71 11.65
CA ARG A 75 -37.26 -16.60 10.67
C ARG A 75 -35.83 -16.91 11.13
N ASN A 76 -35.70 -17.99 11.93
CA ASN A 76 -34.47 -18.53 12.56
C ASN A 76 -33.87 -17.71 13.72
N ASP A 77 -34.42 -17.92 14.92
CA ASP A 77 -33.95 -17.32 16.18
C ASP A 77 -32.49 -17.71 16.55
N THR A 78 -32.00 -18.88 16.11
CA THR A 78 -30.63 -19.35 16.38
C THR A 78 -29.53 -18.51 15.72
N LYS A 79 -29.85 -17.81 14.62
CA LYS A 79 -28.93 -16.94 13.88
C LYS A 79 -29.04 -15.45 14.28
N GLU A 80 -29.87 -15.12 15.27
CA GLU A 80 -29.97 -13.77 15.82
C GLU A 80 -28.63 -13.34 16.41
N ARG A 81 -28.09 -12.19 16.00
CA ARG A 81 -26.82 -11.66 16.52
C ARG A 81 -27.03 -10.98 17.88
N ILE A 82 -26.31 -11.41 18.90
CA ILE A 82 -26.31 -10.84 20.26
C ILE A 82 -25.13 -9.89 20.51
N GLY A 83 -24.04 -10.03 19.77
CA GLY A 83 -22.84 -9.20 19.93
C GLY A 83 -21.71 -9.54 18.96
N ILE A 84 -20.51 -9.11 19.31
CA ILE A 84 -19.25 -9.42 18.63
C ILE A 84 -18.18 -9.59 19.71
N ASP A 85 -17.48 -10.70 19.69
CA ASP A 85 -16.24 -10.86 20.46
C ASP A 85 -15.08 -10.30 19.62
N LEU A 86 -14.35 -9.33 20.18
CA LEU A 86 -13.08 -8.84 19.67
C LEU A 86 -11.95 -9.37 20.56
N THR A 87 -11.25 -10.39 20.10
CA THR A 87 -10.23 -11.07 20.92
C THR A 87 -8.84 -10.51 20.62
N PHE A 88 -8.28 -9.79 21.59
CA PHE A 88 -6.97 -9.16 21.53
C PHE A 88 -5.93 -10.11 22.14
N SER A 89 -5.00 -10.65 21.34
CA SER A 89 -3.92 -11.52 21.84
C SER A 89 -2.59 -10.78 21.85
N ALA A 90 -1.85 -10.82 22.95
CA ALA A 90 -0.46 -10.33 23.02
C ALA A 90 0.47 -11.15 22.10
N PRO A 91 1.61 -10.58 21.68
CA PRO A 91 2.72 -11.36 21.12
C PRO A 91 3.15 -12.48 22.08
N LYS A 92 3.83 -13.49 21.54
CA LYS A 92 4.10 -14.70 22.31
C LYS A 92 5.20 -14.47 23.35
N SER A 93 6.25 -13.75 22.99
CA SER A 93 7.29 -13.25 23.91
C SER A 93 6.70 -12.42 25.06
N VAL A 94 5.76 -11.52 24.76
CA VAL A 94 5.08 -10.70 25.77
C VAL A 94 4.26 -11.57 26.72
N SER A 95 3.58 -12.59 26.21
CA SER A 95 2.85 -13.56 27.05
C SER A 95 3.79 -14.37 27.95
N ILE A 96 4.94 -14.81 27.44
CA ILE A 96 5.96 -15.54 28.21
C ILE A 96 6.55 -14.63 29.30
N GLN A 97 6.94 -13.40 28.97
CA GLN A 97 7.56 -12.47 29.91
C GLN A 97 6.57 -11.94 30.97
N ALA A 98 5.31 -11.70 30.60
CA ALA A 98 4.26 -11.25 31.51
C ALA A 98 3.87 -12.37 32.50
N LEU A 99 3.61 -13.56 31.97
CA LEU A 99 3.15 -14.71 32.74
C LEU A 99 4.36 -15.43 33.36
N VAL A 100 5.10 -16.24 32.59
CA VAL A 100 6.23 -17.05 33.12
C VAL A 100 7.30 -16.21 33.84
N GLY A 101 7.60 -15.00 33.34
CA GLY A 101 8.51 -14.04 33.98
C GLY A 101 7.89 -13.20 35.12
N GLY A 102 6.57 -13.29 35.33
CA GLY A 102 5.84 -12.63 36.42
C GLY A 102 5.90 -11.10 36.38
N ASP A 103 5.95 -10.47 35.21
CA ASP A 103 5.94 -9.01 35.10
C ASP A 103 4.53 -8.44 34.86
N ALA A 104 3.82 -8.16 35.96
CA ALA A 104 2.48 -7.56 35.94
C ALA A 104 2.40 -6.20 35.21
N ARG A 105 3.52 -5.49 35.02
CA ARG A 105 3.55 -4.25 34.23
C ARG A 105 3.19 -4.51 32.76
N LEU A 106 3.52 -5.70 32.25
CA LEU A 106 3.17 -6.14 30.90
C LEU A 106 1.70 -6.52 30.76
N VAL A 107 1.09 -7.06 31.82
CA VAL A 107 -0.36 -7.31 31.89
C VAL A 107 -1.10 -5.99 31.80
N LYS A 108 -0.75 -5.02 32.65
CA LYS A 108 -1.33 -3.66 32.60
C LYS A 108 -1.12 -2.98 31.24
N ALA A 109 0.07 -3.10 30.65
CA ALA A 109 0.35 -2.55 29.33
C ALA A 109 -0.51 -3.18 28.20
N HIS A 110 -0.85 -4.47 28.32
CA HIS A 110 -1.81 -5.14 27.44
C HIS A 110 -3.21 -4.55 27.59
N GLU A 111 -3.69 -4.40 28.82
CA GLU A 111 -5.05 -3.90 29.12
C GLU A 111 -5.26 -2.46 28.67
N GLU A 112 -4.30 -1.57 28.94
CA GLU A 112 -4.34 -0.19 28.46
C GLU A 112 -4.35 -0.12 26.92
N ALA A 113 -3.59 -1.00 26.25
CA ALA A 113 -3.59 -1.08 24.79
C ALA A 113 -4.91 -1.64 24.22
N VAL A 114 -5.55 -2.58 24.91
CA VAL A 114 -6.91 -3.04 24.61
C VAL A 114 -7.89 -1.88 24.80
N ALA A 115 -7.85 -1.20 25.94
CA ALA A 115 -8.76 -0.11 26.27
C ALA A 115 -8.67 1.05 25.27
N ALA A 116 -7.46 1.50 24.92
CA ALA A 116 -7.23 2.51 23.88
C ALA A 116 -7.81 2.08 22.52
N THR A 117 -7.71 0.79 22.18
CA THR A 117 -8.20 0.26 20.90
C THR A 117 -9.72 0.06 20.88
N VAL A 118 -10.33 -0.34 22.01
CA VAL A 118 -11.79 -0.42 22.18
C VAL A 118 -12.41 0.99 22.12
N ALA A 119 -11.80 1.98 22.77
CA ALA A 119 -12.20 3.39 22.65
C ALA A 119 -12.09 3.90 21.21
N HIS A 120 -11.14 3.39 20.42
CA HIS A 120 -11.12 3.72 18.99
C HIS A 120 -12.19 2.97 18.18
N ALA A 121 -12.43 1.67 18.45
CA ALA A 121 -13.49 0.89 17.82
C ALA A 121 -14.90 1.51 18.07
N GLU A 122 -15.10 2.12 19.23
CA GLU A 122 -16.30 2.89 19.56
C GLU A 122 -16.61 4.02 18.58
N THR A 123 -15.58 4.69 18.04
CA THR A 123 -15.77 5.76 17.03
C THR A 123 -16.37 5.24 15.71
N LEU A 124 -16.33 3.93 15.47
CA LEU A 124 -16.87 3.27 14.28
C LEU A 124 -18.31 2.74 14.48
N ALA A 125 -18.89 2.94 15.66
CA ALA A 125 -20.22 2.46 16.00
C ALA A 125 -21.31 3.20 15.20
N GLN A 126 -22.23 2.43 14.60
CA GLN A 126 -23.34 2.94 13.80
C GLN A 126 -24.68 2.34 14.24
N ALA A 127 -25.79 3.01 13.90
CA ALA A 127 -27.15 2.48 14.06
C ALA A 127 -28.02 2.76 12.83
N ARG A 128 -29.09 1.96 12.65
CA ARG A 128 -30.11 2.25 11.64
C ARG A 128 -31.10 3.31 12.15
N VAL A 129 -31.56 4.16 11.24
CA VAL A 129 -32.64 5.14 11.43
C VAL A 129 -33.70 4.96 10.35
N LYS A 130 -34.94 5.35 10.62
CA LYS A 130 -35.97 5.53 9.59
C LYS A 130 -36.44 6.98 9.66
N THR A 131 -36.41 7.68 8.52
CA THR A 131 -36.80 9.09 8.42
C THR A 131 -37.69 9.24 7.18
N GLY A 132 -38.94 9.69 7.37
CA GLY A 132 -39.91 9.78 6.26
C GLY A 132 -40.14 8.45 5.53
N GLY A 133 -40.23 7.33 6.26
CA GLY A 133 -40.41 5.98 5.72
C GLY A 133 -39.13 5.33 5.15
N LYS A 134 -38.12 6.11 4.75
CA LYS A 134 -36.85 5.60 4.21
C LYS A 134 -35.89 5.16 5.32
N ALA A 135 -35.20 4.04 5.10
CA ALA A 135 -34.20 3.53 6.04
C ALA A 135 -32.82 4.12 5.73
N GLY A 136 -32.19 4.73 6.74
CA GLY A 136 -30.82 5.24 6.67
C GLY A 136 -29.96 4.73 7.83
N VAL A 137 -28.74 5.25 7.92
CA VAL A 137 -27.77 4.93 8.98
C VAL A 137 -27.19 6.21 9.58
N VAL A 138 -26.83 6.18 10.86
CA VAL A 138 -26.14 7.26 11.56
C VAL A 138 -24.97 6.70 12.35
N ASP A 139 -23.89 7.48 12.44
CA ASP A 139 -22.82 7.21 13.40
C ASP A 139 -23.34 7.52 14.82
N THR A 140 -22.97 6.68 15.78
CA THR A 140 -23.41 6.80 17.18
C THR A 140 -22.26 7.09 18.13
N GLY A 141 -21.04 6.61 17.83
CA GLY A 141 -19.85 6.92 18.61
C GLY A 141 -19.91 6.48 20.08
N ASN A 142 -20.70 5.45 20.39
CA ASN A 142 -20.80 4.84 21.71
C ASN A 142 -21.06 3.33 21.63
N LEU A 143 -20.39 2.54 22.48
CA LEU A 143 -20.57 1.10 22.61
C LEU A 143 -20.80 0.72 24.09
N VAL A 144 -21.33 -0.49 24.29
CA VAL A 144 -21.25 -1.21 25.57
C VAL A 144 -20.38 -2.43 25.34
N VAL A 145 -19.28 -2.53 26.08
CA VAL A 145 -18.27 -3.58 25.93
C VAL A 145 -17.96 -4.16 27.30
N ALA A 146 -18.01 -5.48 27.43
CA ALA A 146 -17.44 -6.19 28.58
C ALA A 146 -16.08 -6.78 28.16
N LYS A 147 -15.04 -6.52 28.94
CA LYS A 147 -13.70 -7.11 28.74
C LYS A 147 -13.52 -8.27 29.72
N PHE A 148 -12.94 -9.36 29.26
CA PHE A 148 -12.53 -10.51 30.08
C PHE A 148 -11.07 -10.86 29.74
N ARG A 149 -10.16 -10.76 30.71
CA ARG A 149 -8.74 -11.13 30.55
C ARG A 149 -8.57 -12.63 30.76
N HIS A 150 -7.71 -13.26 29.96
CA HIS A 150 -7.41 -14.69 30.00
C HIS A 150 -5.90 -14.92 29.75
N GLU A 151 -5.31 -15.88 30.46
CA GLU A 151 -3.85 -16.10 30.44
C GLU A 151 -3.40 -17.36 29.70
N THR A 152 -4.29 -18.32 29.44
CA THR A 152 -3.95 -19.64 28.88
C THR A 152 -4.48 -19.87 27.46
N SER A 153 -3.65 -20.53 26.64
CA SER A 153 -4.05 -21.14 25.36
C SER A 153 -4.94 -22.38 25.62
N ARG A 154 -5.66 -22.84 24.59
CA ARG A 154 -6.41 -24.11 24.66
C ARG A 154 -5.52 -25.34 24.79
N GLU A 155 -4.26 -25.25 24.36
CA GLU A 155 -3.21 -26.25 24.60
C GLU A 155 -2.46 -25.99 25.93
N GLN A 156 -2.97 -25.09 26.76
CA GLN A 156 -2.37 -24.70 28.04
C GLN A 156 -1.03 -23.96 27.91
N ASP A 157 -0.67 -23.42 26.74
CA ASP A 157 0.50 -22.52 26.60
C ASP A 157 0.24 -21.13 27.26
N PRO A 158 1.29 -20.36 27.64
CA PRO A 158 1.12 -18.98 28.09
C PRO A 158 0.63 -18.10 26.94
N GLN A 159 -0.56 -17.52 27.06
CA GLN A 159 -1.18 -16.71 26.01
C GLN A 159 -2.05 -15.61 26.63
N LEU A 160 -1.44 -14.47 26.92
CA LEU A 160 -2.18 -13.30 27.41
C LEU A 160 -3.11 -12.79 26.31
N HIS A 161 -4.41 -12.75 26.59
CA HIS A 161 -5.43 -12.23 25.69
C HIS A 161 -6.64 -11.66 26.44
N THR A 162 -7.34 -10.72 25.79
CA THR A 162 -8.59 -10.15 26.29
C THR A 162 -9.71 -10.37 25.28
N HIS A 163 -10.83 -10.93 25.74
CA HIS A 163 -12.09 -11.00 25.02
C HIS A 163 -12.90 -9.73 25.29
N ALA A 164 -12.98 -8.82 24.32
CA ALA A 164 -13.81 -7.62 24.41
C ALA A 164 -15.15 -7.88 23.70
N VAL A 165 -16.18 -8.25 24.48
CA VAL A 165 -17.52 -8.55 24.02
C VAL A 165 -18.30 -7.26 23.79
N VAL A 166 -18.34 -6.82 22.53
CA VAL A 166 -19.13 -5.67 22.08
C VAL A 166 -20.60 -6.10 21.94
N MET A 167 -21.45 -5.53 22.78
CA MET A 167 -22.89 -5.80 22.77
C MET A 167 -23.54 -5.31 21.46
N ASN A 168 -24.59 -5.99 20.99
CA ASN A 168 -25.37 -5.56 19.81
C ASN A 168 -26.31 -4.37 20.13
N LEU A 169 -25.83 -3.35 20.83
CA LEU A 169 -26.60 -2.19 21.26
C LEU A 169 -25.76 -0.90 21.26
N THR A 170 -26.39 0.21 20.87
CA THR A 170 -25.79 1.56 20.86
C THR A 170 -26.88 2.61 20.93
N ARG A 171 -26.59 3.80 21.46
CA ARG A 171 -27.54 4.91 21.63
C ARG A 171 -27.37 5.94 20.52
N ARG A 172 -28.45 6.33 19.87
CA ARG A 172 -28.45 7.40 18.86
C ARG A 172 -28.47 8.79 19.50
N GLY A 173 -28.21 9.83 18.69
CA GLY A 173 -28.28 11.23 19.12
C GLY A 173 -29.67 11.68 19.59
N ASP A 174 -30.75 11.05 19.10
CA ASP A 174 -32.12 11.23 19.59
C ASP A 174 -32.40 10.52 20.94
N GLY A 175 -31.36 9.96 21.54
CA GLY A 175 -31.39 9.28 22.82
C GLY A 175 -31.93 7.85 22.80
N GLN A 176 -32.38 7.34 21.64
CA GLN A 176 -32.96 6.01 21.52
C GLN A 176 -31.88 4.93 21.36
N TRP A 177 -32.02 3.83 22.10
CA TRP A 177 -31.19 2.64 21.93
C TRP A 177 -31.62 1.83 20.69
N ARG A 178 -30.65 1.30 19.95
CA ARG A 178 -30.85 0.49 18.74
C ARG A 178 -29.78 -0.58 18.60
N ALA A 179 -30.08 -1.60 17.79
CA ALA A 179 -29.12 -2.61 17.40
C ALA A 179 -27.91 -1.99 16.68
N LEU A 180 -26.70 -2.41 17.07
CA LEU A 180 -25.44 -1.95 16.50
C LEU A 180 -25.31 -2.36 15.03
N ARG A 181 -25.07 -1.41 14.13
CA ARG A 181 -24.54 -1.72 12.80
C ARG A 181 -23.02 -1.78 12.91
N ASN A 182 -22.47 -2.97 12.67
CA ASN A 182 -21.07 -3.31 12.93
C ASN A 182 -20.21 -3.41 11.66
N ASP A 183 -20.76 -3.10 10.48
CA ASP A 183 -20.08 -3.21 9.19
C ASP A 183 -18.69 -2.53 9.19
N ASN A 184 -18.56 -1.37 9.83
CA ASN A 184 -17.31 -0.62 9.89
C ASN A 184 -16.30 -1.27 10.85
N ILE A 185 -16.75 -1.70 12.04
CA ILE A 185 -15.89 -2.39 13.02
C ILE A 185 -15.30 -3.67 12.37
N ILE A 186 -16.13 -4.50 11.75
CA ILE A 186 -15.69 -5.74 11.07
C ILE A 186 -14.69 -5.45 9.94
N LYS A 187 -14.97 -4.46 9.08
CA LYS A 187 -14.06 -4.07 7.99
C LYS A 187 -12.73 -3.49 8.50
N SER A 188 -12.72 -2.93 9.71
CA SER A 188 -11.55 -2.32 10.33
C SER A 188 -10.78 -3.24 11.28
N VAL A 189 -11.14 -4.52 11.44
CA VAL A 189 -10.45 -5.45 12.37
C VAL A 189 -8.93 -5.51 12.16
N SER A 190 -8.45 -5.49 10.90
CA SER A 190 -7.01 -5.49 10.61
C SER A 190 -6.31 -4.23 11.15
N TYR A 191 -6.94 -3.06 10.94
CA TYR A 191 -6.46 -1.76 11.41
C TYR A 191 -6.57 -1.61 12.94
N LEU A 192 -7.66 -2.04 13.56
CA LEU A 192 -7.79 -2.11 15.03
C LEU A 192 -6.72 -3.04 15.62
N GLY A 193 -6.42 -4.16 14.95
CA GLY A 193 -5.32 -5.03 15.33
C GLY A 193 -3.95 -4.34 15.26
N ALA A 194 -3.73 -3.45 14.28
CA ALA A 194 -2.50 -2.66 14.17
C ALA A 194 -2.43 -1.55 15.24
N HIS A 195 -3.56 -0.89 15.53
CA HIS A 195 -3.72 0.08 16.63
C HIS A 195 -3.30 -0.54 17.97
N TYR A 196 -3.89 -1.69 18.34
CA TYR A 196 -3.53 -2.43 19.54
C TYR A 196 -2.03 -2.76 19.62
N ARG A 197 -1.42 -3.22 18.52
CA ARG A 197 0.01 -3.55 18.50
C ARG A 197 0.90 -2.32 18.67
N ALA A 198 0.53 -1.17 18.12
CA ALA A 198 1.28 0.07 18.31
C ALA A 198 1.15 0.62 19.75
N GLU A 199 -0.06 0.64 20.29
CA GLU A 199 -0.33 1.05 21.68
C GLU A 199 0.44 0.17 22.69
N LEU A 200 0.48 -1.15 22.45
CA LEU A 200 1.27 -2.08 23.26
C LEU A 200 2.77 -1.82 23.08
N ALA A 201 3.26 -1.78 21.84
CA ALA A 201 4.69 -1.59 21.55
C ALA A 201 5.28 -0.33 22.22
N VAL A 202 4.56 0.80 22.17
CA VAL A 202 4.99 2.04 22.83
C VAL A 202 5.14 1.84 24.35
N ARG A 203 4.18 1.16 24.99
CA ARG A 203 4.22 0.88 26.44
C ARG A 203 5.35 -0.08 26.81
N LEU A 204 5.60 -1.12 26.00
CA LEU A 204 6.72 -2.05 26.20
C LEU A 204 8.07 -1.32 26.16
N THR A 205 8.27 -0.44 25.18
CA THR A 205 9.50 0.36 25.08
C THR A 205 9.62 1.38 26.22
N GLN A 206 8.51 1.96 26.70
CA GLN A 206 8.51 2.81 27.90
C GLN A 206 8.88 2.04 29.18
N LEU A 207 8.55 0.74 29.26
CA LEU A 207 8.96 -0.16 30.34
C LEU A 207 10.41 -0.65 30.23
N GLY A 208 11.14 -0.27 29.17
CA GLY A 208 12.54 -0.63 28.95
C GLY A 208 12.79 -1.85 28.05
N TYR A 209 11.75 -2.40 27.40
CA TYR A 209 11.92 -3.54 26.50
C TYR A 209 12.29 -3.14 25.07
N GLU A 210 13.32 -3.78 24.54
CA GLU A 210 13.66 -3.77 23.10
C GLU A 210 12.75 -4.71 22.30
N LEU A 211 12.43 -4.33 21.06
CA LEU A 211 11.48 -5.05 20.20
C LEU A 211 12.14 -5.51 18.90
N ARG A 212 12.01 -6.80 18.58
CA ARG A 212 12.34 -7.37 17.28
C ARG A 212 11.10 -7.35 16.39
N HIS A 213 11.10 -6.52 15.36
CA HIS A 213 9.97 -6.38 14.44
C HIS A 213 9.92 -7.48 13.37
N GLY A 214 8.71 -7.88 13.00
CA GLY A 214 8.39 -8.73 11.85
C GLY A 214 7.45 -8.04 10.86
N ARG A 215 6.92 -8.81 9.91
CA ARG A 215 6.04 -8.30 8.84
C ARG A 215 4.70 -7.77 9.38
N ASP A 216 4.05 -6.89 8.63
CA ASP A 216 2.71 -6.34 8.90
C ASP A 216 2.55 -5.66 10.27
N GLY A 217 3.65 -5.17 10.84
CA GLY A 217 3.69 -4.61 12.19
C GLY A 217 3.46 -5.66 13.27
N MET A 218 3.88 -6.90 13.05
CA MET A 218 4.08 -7.87 14.14
C MET A 218 5.44 -7.57 14.80
N PHE A 219 5.60 -7.95 16.07
CA PHE A 219 6.86 -7.83 16.79
C PHE A 219 6.89 -8.86 17.93
N GLU A 220 8.09 -9.15 18.42
CA GLU A 220 8.34 -9.91 19.65
C GLU A 220 9.39 -9.15 20.49
N LEU A 221 9.52 -9.44 21.78
CA LEU A 221 10.60 -8.90 22.62
C LEU A 221 11.96 -9.40 22.08
N ALA A 222 12.95 -8.50 22.00
CA ALA A 222 14.18 -8.78 21.27
C ALA A 222 14.99 -9.95 21.85
N HIS A 223 15.01 -10.07 23.19
CA HIS A 223 15.76 -11.07 23.95
C HIS A 223 15.17 -12.49 23.92
N ILE A 224 13.97 -12.69 23.36
CA ILE A 224 13.35 -14.02 23.21
C ILE A 224 13.42 -14.43 21.73
N ASP A 225 14.23 -15.43 21.40
CA ASP A 225 14.49 -15.85 20.01
C ASP A 225 13.39 -16.74 19.40
N ARG A 226 13.51 -17.06 18.09
CA ARG A 226 12.50 -17.89 17.39
C ARG A 226 12.42 -19.33 17.92
N LYS A 227 13.54 -19.94 18.31
CA LYS A 227 13.58 -21.32 18.86
C LYS A 227 12.88 -21.36 20.22
N GLN A 228 13.14 -20.35 21.06
CA GLN A 228 12.50 -20.17 22.36
C GLN A 228 10.98 -19.94 22.24
N LEU A 229 10.54 -19.14 21.27
CA LEU A 229 9.11 -18.94 20.99
C LEU A 229 8.40 -20.23 20.56
N LEU A 230 9.07 -21.08 19.76
CA LEU A 230 8.50 -22.34 19.29
C LEU A 230 8.26 -23.34 20.42
N ALA A 231 9.08 -23.33 21.47
CA ALA A 231 8.96 -24.21 22.64
C ALA A 231 7.70 -23.98 23.49
N PHE A 232 7.01 -22.86 23.30
CA PHE A 232 5.71 -22.55 23.92
C PHE A 232 4.58 -22.48 22.89
N SER A 233 4.78 -23.04 21.71
CA SER A 233 3.86 -22.88 20.57
C SER A 233 3.31 -24.22 20.08
N ASP A 234 3.00 -25.13 21.00
CA ASP A 234 2.42 -26.45 20.71
C ASP A 234 1.19 -26.34 19.80
N ARG A 235 0.34 -25.33 20.05
CA ARG A 235 -0.82 -25.01 19.20
C ARG A 235 -0.45 -24.63 17.76
N ALA A 236 0.65 -23.93 17.57
CA ALA A 236 1.14 -23.52 16.26
C ALA A 236 1.67 -24.73 15.49
N ALA A 237 2.48 -25.57 16.16
CA ALA A 237 3.02 -26.80 15.60
C ALA A 237 1.92 -27.81 15.24
N ALA A 238 0.87 -27.95 16.07
CA ALA A 238 -0.27 -28.81 15.78
C ALA A 238 -1.04 -28.37 14.51
N ILE A 239 -1.27 -27.06 14.36
CA ILE A 239 -1.92 -26.50 13.16
C ILE A 239 -1.03 -26.70 11.92
N GLU A 240 0.28 -26.48 12.03
CA GLU A 240 1.25 -26.71 10.96
C GLU A 240 1.30 -28.17 10.54
N ALA A 241 1.39 -29.10 11.50
CA ALA A 241 1.37 -30.53 11.23
C ALA A 241 0.06 -31.00 10.55
N ALA A 242 -1.09 -30.39 10.88
CA ALA A 242 -2.37 -30.72 10.26
C ALA A 242 -2.58 -30.10 8.87
N LEU A 243 -1.94 -28.96 8.58
CA LEU A 243 -1.87 -28.40 7.24
C LEU A 243 -0.89 -29.20 6.37
N ALA A 244 0.29 -29.54 6.91
CA ALA A 244 1.30 -30.35 6.25
C ALA A 244 0.79 -31.77 5.92
N LYS A 245 -0.02 -32.39 6.79
CA LYS A 245 -0.73 -33.66 6.50
C LYS A 245 -1.70 -33.59 5.32
N LYS A 246 -2.03 -32.38 4.83
CA LYS A 246 -2.83 -32.14 3.62
C LYS A 246 -1.99 -31.64 2.43
N GLY A 247 -0.66 -31.58 2.57
CA GLY A 247 0.23 -30.97 1.57
C GLY A 247 0.19 -29.44 1.53
N ILE A 248 -0.39 -28.79 2.55
CA ILE A 248 -0.60 -27.34 2.59
C ILE A 248 0.42 -26.71 3.54
N ASP A 249 1.19 -25.73 3.06
CA ASP A 249 2.07 -24.92 3.92
C ASP A 249 1.22 -23.89 4.70
N ARG A 250 1.57 -23.59 5.95
CA ARG A 250 0.87 -22.56 6.73
C ARG A 250 1.01 -21.17 6.13
N GLU A 251 2.11 -20.83 5.46
CA GLU A 251 2.23 -19.52 4.81
C GLU A 251 1.23 -19.40 3.64
N THR A 252 1.08 -20.46 2.83
CA THR A 252 0.21 -20.48 1.64
C THR A 252 -1.26 -20.80 1.94
N ALA A 253 -1.56 -21.49 3.04
CA ALA A 253 -2.93 -21.88 3.41
C ALA A 253 -3.91 -20.69 3.43
N THR A 254 -5.09 -20.88 2.85
CA THR A 254 -6.17 -19.89 2.88
C THR A 254 -6.67 -19.66 4.31
N THR A 255 -7.41 -18.55 4.53
CA THR A 255 -8.03 -18.28 5.83
C THR A 255 -9.00 -19.38 6.27
N ALA A 256 -9.71 -19.99 5.31
CA ALA A 256 -10.64 -21.10 5.58
C ALA A 256 -9.91 -22.38 5.99
N GLU A 257 -8.80 -22.73 5.33
CA GLU A 257 -7.98 -23.90 5.70
C GLU A 257 -7.28 -23.70 7.04
N LYS A 258 -6.72 -22.51 7.28
CA LYS A 258 -6.18 -22.11 8.59
C LYS A 258 -7.23 -22.27 9.70
N GLN A 259 -8.46 -21.81 9.46
CA GLN A 259 -9.57 -21.94 10.40
C GLN A 259 -10.01 -23.41 10.57
N ALA A 260 -10.11 -24.19 9.50
CA ALA A 260 -10.46 -25.60 9.53
C ALA A 260 -9.41 -26.44 10.26
N ALA A 261 -8.11 -26.22 10.00
CA ALA A 261 -7.03 -26.85 10.75
C ALA A 261 -7.13 -26.48 12.24
N THR A 262 -7.27 -25.20 12.57
CA THR A 262 -7.45 -24.70 13.96
C THR A 262 -8.64 -25.32 14.70
N MET A 263 -9.70 -25.70 13.97
CA MET A 263 -10.90 -26.33 14.52
C MET A 263 -10.82 -27.86 14.57
N ASN A 264 -10.06 -28.50 13.67
CA ASN A 264 -9.89 -29.95 13.60
C ASN A 264 -8.78 -30.46 14.53
N THR A 265 -7.71 -29.68 14.76
CA THR A 265 -6.65 -29.98 15.75
C THR A 265 -7.04 -29.56 17.17
N ARG A 266 -8.34 -29.64 17.49
CA ARG A 266 -8.91 -29.09 18.71
C ARG A 266 -9.07 -30.22 19.74
N PRO A 267 -8.23 -30.32 20.78
CA PRO A 267 -8.49 -31.23 21.88
C PRO A 267 -9.73 -30.77 22.67
N LYS A 268 -10.27 -31.67 23.50
CA LYS A 268 -11.23 -31.30 24.54
C LYS A 268 -10.48 -30.52 25.64
N LYS A 269 -11.15 -29.54 26.25
CA LYS A 269 -10.63 -28.93 27.49
C LYS A 269 -10.70 -30.00 28.60
N GLU A 270 -9.56 -30.28 29.22
CA GLU A 270 -9.48 -31.02 30.48
C GLU A 270 -9.33 -30.02 31.64
N ALA A 271 -9.68 -30.44 32.87
CA ALA A 271 -9.48 -29.62 34.07
C ALA A 271 -7.99 -29.65 34.46
N ILE A 272 -7.45 -28.51 34.90
CA ILE A 272 -6.00 -28.29 35.03
C ILE A 272 -5.63 -27.98 36.47
N ASP A 273 -4.62 -28.67 36.99
CA ASP A 273 -3.80 -28.17 38.09
C ASP A 273 -2.96 -26.98 37.59
N ARG A 274 -3.34 -25.77 38.01
CA ARG A 274 -2.71 -24.51 37.60
C ARG A 274 -1.28 -24.37 38.14
N GLU A 275 -0.95 -24.97 39.29
CA GLU A 275 0.39 -24.89 39.88
C GLU A 275 1.36 -25.78 39.10
N ALA A 276 0.95 -27.02 38.78
CA ALA A 276 1.69 -27.91 37.90
C ALA A 276 1.90 -27.31 36.49
N LEU A 277 0.89 -26.63 35.93
CA LEU A 277 1.02 -25.97 34.63
C LEU A 277 2.06 -24.84 34.64
N TRP A 278 2.04 -24.02 35.68
CA TRP A 278 3.00 -22.93 35.86
C TRP A 278 4.43 -23.43 36.04
N GLN A 279 4.59 -24.52 36.81
CA GLN A 279 5.89 -25.16 36.99
C GLN A 279 6.42 -25.72 35.67
N ARG A 280 5.57 -26.41 34.88
CA ARG A 280 5.92 -26.82 33.50
C ARG A 280 6.41 -25.64 32.66
N TRP A 281 5.73 -24.49 32.69
CA TRP A 281 6.17 -23.32 31.92
C TRP A 281 7.55 -22.79 32.37
N LYS A 282 7.83 -22.75 33.68
CA LYS A 282 9.14 -22.36 34.20
C LYS A 282 10.24 -23.33 33.78
N ASP A 283 9.95 -24.63 33.83
CA ASP A 283 10.89 -25.68 33.47
C ASP A 283 11.20 -25.64 31.95
N THR A 284 10.19 -25.47 31.09
CA THR A 284 10.39 -25.25 29.65
C THR A 284 11.20 -23.98 29.36
N ALA A 285 10.94 -22.86 30.06
CA ALA A 285 11.70 -21.62 29.88
C ALA A 285 13.19 -21.80 30.26
N LYS A 286 13.47 -22.58 31.31
CA LYS A 286 14.81 -22.93 31.76
C LYS A 286 15.51 -23.88 30.78
N GLU A 287 14.82 -24.89 30.26
CA GLU A 287 15.33 -25.85 29.28
C GLU A 287 15.79 -25.16 27.98
N VAL A 288 15.02 -24.18 27.49
CA VAL A 288 15.36 -23.43 26.27
C VAL A 288 16.13 -22.13 26.53
N GLY A 289 16.58 -21.92 27.77
CA GLY A 289 17.51 -20.85 28.16
C GLY A 289 16.96 -19.43 28.04
N ILE A 290 15.67 -19.22 28.29
CA ILE A 290 15.07 -17.87 28.26
C ILE A 290 15.50 -17.09 29.50
N GLN A 291 16.13 -15.94 29.30
CA GLN A 291 16.37 -14.95 30.35
C GLN A 291 15.09 -14.13 30.55
N LEU A 292 14.49 -14.23 31.74
CA LEU A 292 13.22 -13.58 32.08
C LEU A 292 13.39 -12.41 33.06
N ASP A 293 14.62 -11.95 33.27
CA ASP A 293 14.92 -10.85 34.17
C ASP A 293 14.21 -9.56 33.75
N ARG A 294 13.74 -8.79 34.74
CA ARG A 294 13.02 -7.54 34.49
C ARG A 294 14.02 -6.45 34.09
N PRO A 295 13.87 -5.80 32.92
CA PRO A 295 14.67 -4.61 32.62
C PRO A 295 14.31 -3.51 33.63
N THR A 296 15.34 -2.88 34.17
CA THR A 296 15.21 -1.57 34.81
C THR A 296 14.77 -0.56 33.75
N ALA A 297 13.81 0.30 34.08
CA ALA A 297 13.47 1.43 33.22
C ALA A 297 14.75 2.23 32.94
N PRO A 298 14.96 2.74 31.71
CA PRO A 298 16.24 3.34 31.33
C PRO A 298 16.57 4.54 32.22
N HIS A 299 17.52 4.32 33.13
CA HIS A 299 18.18 5.39 33.87
C HIS A 299 18.86 6.33 32.88
N GLN A 300 18.98 7.60 33.25
CA GLN A 300 19.67 8.60 32.44
C GLN A 300 21.15 8.26 32.31
N ALA A 301 21.52 7.56 31.23
CA ALA A 301 22.90 7.23 30.88
C ALA A 301 23.08 7.32 29.36
N GLU A 302 23.78 8.38 28.96
CA GLU A 302 24.52 8.62 27.71
C GLU A 302 23.88 8.40 26.32
N ARG A 303 24.24 9.31 25.41
CA ARG A 303 23.62 9.47 24.09
C ARG A 303 24.26 8.50 23.09
N PRO A 304 23.48 7.76 22.27
CA PRO A 304 23.92 7.42 20.92
C PRO A 304 24.04 8.72 20.13
N GLY A 305 25.22 9.02 19.60
CA GLY A 305 25.49 10.26 18.87
C GLY A 305 24.68 10.35 17.58
N ILE A 306 23.61 11.15 17.57
CA ILE A 306 22.99 11.63 16.33
C ILE A 306 23.87 12.78 15.82
N GLU A 307 24.90 12.45 15.04
CA GLU A 307 25.65 13.47 14.30
C GLU A 307 24.71 14.19 13.32
N ALA A 308 24.74 15.51 13.35
CA ALA A 308 24.01 16.35 12.41
C ALA A 308 24.80 16.49 11.10
N ASP A 309 24.12 16.40 9.95
CA ASP A 309 24.69 16.71 8.64
C ASP A 309 25.24 18.15 8.62
N GLY A 310 26.55 18.30 8.82
CA GLY A 310 27.28 19.57 8.87
C GLY A 310 28.56 19.49 8.03
N LYS A 311 28.76 20.46 7.13
CA LYS A 311 29.88 20.46 6.18
C LYS A 311 31.21 20.87 6.84
N SER A 312 32.19 19.98 6.80
CA SER A 312 33.63 20.29 6.66
C SER A 312 34.28 19.05 6.01
N GLY A 313 35.23 19.14 5.10
CA GLY A 313 36.39 20.02 5.07
C GLY A 313 37.59 19.07 5.01
N ARG A 314 38.34 19.08 3.90
CA ARG A 314 39.49 18.17 3.72
C ARG A 314 40.57 18.48 4.76
N GLN A 315 41.13 17.46 5.41
CA GLN A 315 42.58 17.23 5.47
C GLN A 315 42.89 15.84 6.03
N ALA A 316 44.05 15.29 5.65
CA ALA A 316 44.46 13.92 5.95
C ALA A 316 45.31 13.85 7.23
N ALA A 317 45.24 12.73 7.93
CA ALA A 317 46.21 12.39 8.97
C ALA A 317 47.53 11.85 8.35
N PRO A 318 48.70 12.06 8.97
CA PRO A 318 49.99 11.69 8.39
C PRO A 318 50.35 10.22 8.63
N ARG A 319 51.27 9.69 7.80
CA ARG A 319 52.01 8.46 8.10
C ARG A 319 53.29 8.81 8.87
N GLU A 320 53.72 7.92 9.76
CA GLU A 320 55.01 8.00 10.42
C GLU A 320 56.17 7.83 9.42
N ALA A 321 57.34 8.37 9.78
CA ALA A 321 58.49 8.55 8.90
C ALA A 321 59.64 7.58 9.23
N ALA A 322 60.52 7.37 8.25
CA ALA A 322 61.82 6.74 8.44
C ALA A 322 62.91 7.50 7.65
N GLY A 323 64.05 7.79 8.30
CA GLY A 323 65.32 8.13 7.63
C GLY A 323 65.64 9.63 7.43
N PRO A 324 66.64 10.19 8.15
CA PRO A 324 67.33 11.47 7.85
C PRO A 324 68.59 11.22 6.96
N PRO A 325 69.56 12.15 6.73
CA PRO A 325 69.75 13.52 7.25
C PRO A 325 70.19 14.62 6.24
N GLY A 326 70.31 15.86 6.70
CA GLY A 326 70.94 16.98 5.97
C GLY A 326 71.01 18.31 6.76
N GLN A 327 72.17 18.64 7.31
CA GLN A 327 72.55 19.91 7.99
C GLN A 327 73.11 20.94 6.97
N PRO A 328 73.62 22.15 7.34
CA PRO A 328 73.38 23.05 8.50
C PRO A 328 73.16 24.56 8.09
N GLY A 329 72.95 25.47 9.05
CA GLY A 329 73.29 26.90 8.87
C GLY A 329 72.57 27.93 9.77
N ALA A 330 73.33 28.48 10.74
CA ALA A 330 73.38 29.83 11.36
C ALA A 330 72.29 30.92 11.04
N ASP A 331 72.02 31.94 11.88
CA ASP A 331 72.87 32.60 12.89
C ASP A 331 72.08 33.26 14.07
N ARG A 332 72.79 33.97 14.97
CA ARG A 332 72.44 34.42 16.34
C ARG A 332 71.55 35.68 16.48
N GLY A 333 70.96 35.86 17.67
CA GLY A 333 70.43 37.17 18.15
C GLY A 333 69.77 37.14 19.54
N HIS A 334 70.48 37.60 20.59
CA HIS A 334 70.01 37.82 21.97
C HIS A 334 69.42 39.26 22.16
N PRO A 335 68.94 39.73 23.35
CA PRO A 335 68.96 39.14 24.71
C PRO A 335 67.63 39.21 25.56
N ARG A 336 67.57 38.38 26.64
CA ARG A 336 67.29 38.64 28.09
C ARG A 336 66.11 39.56 28.55
N GLU A 337 65.56 39.51 29.76
CA GLU A 337 65.64 38.71 31.02
C GLU A 337 64.31 39.00 31.79
N GLY A 338 63.79 38.28 32.80
CA GLY A 338 64.16 37.05 33.52
C GLY A 338 63.23 36.81 34.76
N ALA A 339 63.23 35.59 35.33
CA ALA A 339 63.18 35.19 36.77
C ALA A 339 62.28 35.92 37.83
N GLU A 340 61.77 35.32 38.93
CA GLU A 340 61.66 33.93 39.45
C GLU A 340 60.72 33.87 40.69
N ALA A 341 60.25 32.65 41.06
CA ALA A 341 59.97 32.11 42.41
C ALA A 341 59.09 32.83 43.48
N GLY A 342 58.49 32.04 44.40
CA GLY A 342 58.28 32.49 45.80
C GLY A 342 57.02 32.03 46.55
N GLU A 343 57.17 31.03 47.42
CA GLU A 343 56.19 30.35 48.29
C GLU A 343 55.41 31.16 49.38
N ARG A 344 54.25 30.57 49.78
CA ARG A 344 53.70 30.34 51.16
C ARG A 344 53.22 31.45 52.13
N GLN A 345 52.07 31.08 52.73
CA GLN A 345 51.62 31.18 54.14
C GLN A 345 50.92 32.44 54.73
N GLU A 346 49.67 32.18 55.13
CA GLU A 346 48.99 32.51 56.39
C GLU A 346 48.41 33.91 56.70
N ARG A 347 47.34 33.87 57.50
CA ARG A 347 46.45 34.97 57.93
C ARG A 347 46.89 35.46 59.33
N PRO A 348 46.44 36.65 59.82
CA PRO A 348 45.16 36.68 60.54
C PRO A 348 44.29 37.97 60.46
N GLN A 349 43.08 37.79 60.98
CA GLN A 349 41.93 38.66 61.26
C GLN A 349 42.18 40.11 61.74
N ALA A 350 41.27 41.04 61.38
CA ALA A 350 40.50 41.87 62.33
C ALA A 350 39.30 42.61 61.68
N ARG A 351 38.25 42.84 62.46
CA ARG A 351 37.15 43.85 62.35
C ARG A 351 37.21 44.72 63.65
N PRO A 352 36.41 45.79 63.91
CA PRO A 352 35.17 46.25 63.27
C PRO A 352 35.03 47.80 63.10
N GLY A 353 33.83 48.27 62.74
CA GLY A 353 33.42 49.69 62.82
C GLY A 353 31.95 49.87 62.43
N GLU A 354 31.16 50.53 63.29
CA GLU A 354 29.73 50.84 63.11
C GLU A 354 29.55 52.28 62.60
N HIS A 355 28.44 52.58 61.89
CA HIS A 355 27.49 53.66 62.26
C HIS A 355 26.33 53.85 61.27
N ASP A 356 25.30 54.48 61.81
CA ASP A 356 23.85 54.54 61.53
C ASP A 356 23.38 55.55 60.43
N ALA A 357 22.05 55.63 60.26
CA ALA A 357 21.20 56.55 59.48
C ALA A 357 21.05 56.30 57.95
N GLY A 358 19.86 56.21 57.33
CA GLY A 358 18.47 56.14 57.85
C GLY A 358 17.51 57.13 57.17
N ILE A 359 16.58 56.67 56.30
CA ILE A 359 15.35 57.37 55.85
C ILE A 359 14.20 56.37 55.55
N GLU A 360 12.98 56.79 55.94
CA GLU A 360 11.58 56.33 55.71
C GLU A 360 11.16 56.13 54.22
N ASP A 361 10.01 55.55 53.80
CA ASP A 361 8.87 54.80 54.38
C ASP A 361 8.09 54.09 53.22
N ALA A 362 7.11 53.25 53.57
CA ALA A 362 5.91 52.84 52.81
C ALA A 362 5.89 51.52 52.00
N GLY A 363 5.10 50.56 52.51
CA GLY A 363 4.23 49.72 51.66
C GLY A 363 4.60 48.24 51.44
N ARG A 364 4.17 47.34 52.35
CA ARG A 364 4.05 45.90 52.04
C ARG A 364 2.89 45.62 51.07
N PRO A 365 3.01 44.56 50.25
CA PRO A 365 2.14 43.40 50.50
C PRO A 365 2.91 42.06 50.59
N ASP A 366 2.28 41.05 51.17
CA ASP A 366 2.93 39.78 51.52
C ASP A 366 3.36 38.92 50.31
N HIS A 367 4.64 38.56 50.27
CA HIS A 367 5.12 37.46 49.44
C HIS A 367 4.98 36.12 50.19
N GLN A 368 3.93 35.36 49.91
CA GLN A 368 3.95 33.92 50.19
C GLN A 368 4.87 33.20 49.19
N ALA A 369 5.67 32.27 49.72
CA ALA A 369 6.75 31.63 48.98
C ALA A 369 6.24 30.60 47.96
N THR A 370 6.78 30.65 46.73
CA THR A 370 6.67 29.57 45.74
C THR A 370 8.06 29.09 45.31
N GLY A 371 8.73 28.37 46.20
CA GLY A 371 9.95 27.64 45.87
C GLY A 371 9.62 26.37 45.06
N SER A 372 9.61 26.47 43.73
CA SER A 372 9.51 25.29 42.86
C SER A 372 10.86 24.59 42.73
N SER A 373 11.03 23.42 43.34
CA SER A 373 12.30 22.67 43.36
C SER A 373 12.84 22.38 41.94
N PRO A 374 14.17 22.43 41.73
CA PRO A 374 14.80 22.23 40.40
C PRO A 374 14.48 20.86 39.77
N VAL A 375 14.15 19.84 40.57
CA VAL A 375 13.71 18.51 40.11
C VAL A 375 12.46 18.58 39.21
N ARG A 376 11.54 19.53 39.44
CA ARG A 376 10.33 19.69 38.59
C ARG A 376 10.63 20.30 37.22
N GLN A 377 11.61 21.20 37.12
CA GLN A 377 12.01 21.80 35.84
C GLN A 377 12.69 20.77 34.93
N VAL A 378 13.63 19.97 35.47
CA VAL A 378 14.32 18.90 34.72
C VAL A 378 13.33 17.85 34.19
N GLY A 379 12.27 17.54 34.95
CA GLY A 379 11.19 16.65 34.49
C GLY A 379 10.42 17.22 33.29
N ALA A 380 10.03 18.49 33.36
CA ALA A 380 9.27 19.15 32.28
C ALA A 380 10.07 19.30 30.97
N GLU A 381 11.35 19.64 31.05
CA GLU A 381 12.22 19.71 29.87
C GLU A 381 12.41 18.35 29.20
N ALA A 382 12.60 17.29 30.01
CA ALA A 382 12.72 15.92 29.49
C ALA A 382 11.42 15.43 28.83
N GLU A 383 10.26 15.78 29.37
CA GLU A 383 8.95 15.50 28.79
C GLU A 383 8.75 16.26 27.46
N GLN A 384 9.11 17.54 27.40
CA GLN A 384 9.04 18.34 26.19
C GLN A 384 9.96 17.80 25.08
N LEU A 385 11.20 17.41 25.41
CA LEU A 385 12.14 16.76 24.49
C LEU A 385 11.60 15.44 23.94
N ARG A 386 10.98 14.60 24.80
CA ARG A 386 10.32 13.35 24.38
C ARG A 386 9.15 13.64 23.43
N ALA A 387 8.28 14.59 23.76
CA ALA A 387 7.16 14.98 22.89
C ALA A 387 7.64 15.48 21.51
N MET A 388 8.73 16.27 21.46
CA MET A 388 9.34 16.71 20.20
C MET A 388 9.94 15.54 19.40
N ALA A 389 10.54 14.54 20.05
CA ALA A 389 11.06 13.34 19.40
C ALA A 389 9.92 12.49 18.80
N THR A 390 8.84 12.25 19.57
CA THR A 390 7.63 11.54 19.10
C THR A 390 6.98 12.26 17.93
N ALA A 391 6.82 13.59 17.99
CA ALA A 391 6.28 14.38 16.89
C ALA A 391 7.13 14.27 15.60
N ARG A 392 8.47 14.30 15.73
CA ARG A 392 9.41 14.08 14.60
C ARG A 392 9.33 12.65 14.05
N ALA A 393 9.15 11.64 14.89
CA ALA A 393 8.95 10.26 14.48
C ALA A 393 7.63 10.09 13.72
N ALA A 394 6.54 10.70 14.19
CA ALA A 394 5.25 10.68 13.51
C ALA A 394 5.30 11.40 12.14
N ASP A 395 5.96 12.56 12.06
CA ASP A 395 6.21 13.25 10.79
C ASP A 395 7.11 12.44 9.82
N LYS A 396 8.01 11.57 10.31
CA LYS A 396 8.74 10.60 9.46
C LYS A 396 7.82 9.47 8.99
N ALA A 397 7.01 8.91 9.88
CA ALA A 397 6.10 7.80 9.58
C ALA A 397 4.97 8.18 8.61
N VAL A 398 4.36 9.36 8.77
CA VAL A 398 3.37 9.88 7.80
C VAL A 398 4.04 10.14 6.45
N ARG A 399 5.26 10.71 6.39
CA ARG A 399 5.99 10.84 5.12
C ARG A 399 6.24 9.48 4.45
N HIS A 400 6.62 8.45 5.20
CA HIS A 400 6.74 7.09 4.67
C HIS A 400 5.40 6.60 4.08
N ALA A 401 4.30 6.70 4.85
CA ALA A 401 2.99 6.25 4.42
C ALA A 401 2.50 6.99 3.16
N VAL A 402 2.71 8.30 3.10
CA VAL A 402 2.41 9.12 1.92
C VAL A 402 3.22 8.65 0.72
N HIS A 403 4.54 8.47 0.85
CA HIS A 403 5.36 7.98 -0.26
C HIS A 403 4.98 6.57 -0.72
N HIS A 404 4.75 5.64 0.21
CA HIS A 404 4.33 4.26 -0.07
C HIS A 404 2.99 4.21 -0.82
N LEU A 405 1.95 4.86 -0.29
CA LEU A 405 0.61 4.82 -0.85
C LEU A 405 0.54 5.59 -2.18
N THR A 406 1.25 6.73 -2.29
CA THR A 406 1.24 7.55 -3.52
C THR A 406 2.06 6.99 -4.69
N GLU A 407 2.79 5.89 -4.52
CA GLU A 407 3.30 5.13 -5.67
C GLU A 407 2.15 4.55 -6.52
N ARG A 408 1.06 4.08 -5.89
CA ARG A 408 -0.07 3.42 -6.58
C ARG A 408 -1.34 4.29 -6.65
N GLN A 409 -1.55 5.20 -5.70
CA GLN A 409 -2.76 6.00 -5.57
C GLN A 409 -2.48 7.49 -5.70
N ALA A 410 -3.23 8.23 -6.53
CA ALA A 410 -3.11 9.70 -6.56
C ALA A 410 -3.88 10.39 -5.41
N ILE A 411 -4.88 9.68 -4.86
CA ILE A 411 -5.67 10.07 -3.69
C ILE A 411 -5.62 8.92 -2.70
N VAL A 412 -5.24 9.21 -1.46
CA VAL A 412 -5.08 8.25 -0.37
C VAL A 412 -6.12 8.53 0.73
N ARG A 413 -6.67 7.49 1.36
CA ARG A 413 -7.67 7.66 2.42
C ARG A 413 -7.03 7.81 3.80
N GLU A 414 -7.76 8.43 4.74
CA GLU A 414 -7.28 8.64 6.10
C GLU A 414 -6.95 7.32 6.82
N THR A 415 -7.79 6.29 6.69
CA THR A 415 -7.50 4.99 7.32
C THR A 415 -6.25 4.30 6.76
N GLU A 416 -6.00 4.42 5.45
CA GLU A 416 -4.80 3.86 4.79
C GLU A 416 -3.52 4.58 5.27
N LEU A 417 -3.55 5.91 5.39
CA LEU A 417 -2.46 6.70 5.96
C LEU A 417 -2.19 6.34 7.42
N LEU A 418 -3.24 6.27 8.25
CA LEU A 418 -3.13 5.92 9.66
C LEU A 418 -2.53 4.52 9.85
N ASP A 419 -3.07 3.51 9.16
CA ASP A 419 -2.60 2.13 9.23
C ASP A 419 -1.13 2.00 8.82
N THR A 420 -0.77 2.58 7.68
CA THR A 420 0.59 2.47 7.11
C THR A 420 1.62 3.23 7.94
N ALA A 421 1.29 4.45 8.41
CA ALA A 421 2.20 5.23 9.25
C ALA A 421 2.40 4.57 10.62
N THR A 422 1.32 4.08 11.23
CA THR A 422 1.36 3.39 12.53
C THR A 422 2.18 2.11 12.46
N LYS A 423 2.00 1.29 11.41
CA LYS A 423 2.85 0.12 11.14
C LYS A 423 4.32 0.50 10.93
N HIS A 424 4.59 1.64 10.29
CA HIS A 424 5.95 2.10 10.05
C HIS A 424 6.66 2.63 11.32
N GLY A 425 5.97 3.39 12.17
CA GLY A 425 6.52 3.99 13.39
C GLY A 425 6.30 3.19 14.68
N MET A 426 5.88 1.93 14.55
CA MET A 426 5.56 1.03 15.67
C MET A 426 6.65 1.01 16.75
N GLY A 427 6.24 1.07 18.02
CA GLY A 427 7.14 1.18 19.18
C GLY A 427 7.47 2.62 19.57
N HIS A 428 7.30 3.59 18.67
CA HIS A 428 7.69 4.99 18.90
C HIS A 428 6.56 6.00 18.77
N ILE A 429 5.43 5.65 18.14
CA ILE A 429 4.28 6.55 17.93
C ILE A 429 2.94 5.82 18.10
N THR A 430 1.95 6.57 18.57
CA THR A 430 0.54 6.17 18.63
C THR A 430 -0.24 6.62 17.40
N VAL A 431 -1.46 6.13 17.22
CA VAL A 431 -2.38 6.62 16.17
C VAL A 431 -2.73 8.11 16.38
N THR A 432 -2.73 8.59 17.62
CA THR A 432 -2.96 10.01 17.93
C THR A 432 -1.82 10.90 17.43
N ASP A 433 -0.57 10.49 17.61
CA ASP A 433 0.60 11.21 17.08
C ASP A 433 0.57 11.29 15.54
N VAL A 434 0.15 10.19 14.89
CA VAL A 434 -0.02 10.12 13.44
C VAL A 434 -1.12 11.09 12.97
N ARG A 435 -2.27 11.17 13.67
CA ARG A 435 -3.32 12.17 13.34
C ARG A 435 -2.81 13.60 13.47
N GLN A 436 -2.06 13.90 14.54
CA GLN A 436 -1.47 15.23 14.71
C GLN A 436 -0.44 15.54 13.61
N ALA A 437 0.38 14.56 13.20
CA ALA A 437 1.30 14.71 12.07
C ALA A 437 0.57 14.96 10.74
N ILE A 438 -0.52 14.22 10.45
CA ILE A 438 -1.38 14.48 9.28
C ILE A 438 -1.98 15.89 9.33
N ALA A 439 -2.42 16.36 10.51
CA ALA A 439 -2.94 17.71 10.68
C ALA A 439 -1.87 18.79 10.42
N ARG A 440 -0.67 18.67 11.00
CA ARG A 440 0.47 19.56 10.73
C ARG A 440 0.82 19.60 9.23
N MET A 441 0.97 18.42 8.61
CA MET A 441 1.25 18.29 7.18
C MET A 441 0.13 18.81 6.29
N THR A 442 -1.11 18.90 6.78
CA THR A 442 -2.22 19.53 6.06
C THR A 442 -2.18 21.06 6.19
N GLN A 443 -1.81 21.57 7.37
CA GLN A 443 -1.70 23.01 7.67
C GLN A 443 -0.57 23.68 6.87
N ASP A 444 0.58 23.00 6.73
CA ASP A 444 1.72 23.50 5.94
C ASP A 444 1.64 23.18 4.42
N GLY A 445 0.55 22.54 3.98
CA GLY A 445 0.31 22.25 2.57
C GLY A 445 1.11 21.09 1.97
N ARG A 446 1.92 20.36 2.75
CA ARG A 446 2.57 19.11 2.30
C ARG A 446 1.53 18.06 1.88
N LEU A 447 0.39 18.03 2.57
CA LEU A 447 -0.80 17.25 2.26
C LEU A 447 -2.00 18.16 1.96
N LEU A 448 -2.77 17.77 0.95
CA LEU A 448 -3.99 18.46 0.54
C LEU A 448 -5.20 17.60 0.89
N ARG A 449 -5.92 17.97 1.94
CA ARG A 449 -7.19 17.33 2.33
C ARG A 449 -8.32 17.73 1.38
N GLU A 450 -9.14 16.77 0.98
CA GLU A 450 -10.35 17.00 0.19
C GLU A 450 -11.36 17.86 0.97
N SER A 451 -12.20 18.62 0.24
CA SER A 451 -13.39 19.23 0.85
C SER A 451 -14.27 18.15 1.49
N PRO A 452 -14.87 18.38 2.67
CA PRO A 452 -15.78 17.43 3.29
C PRO A 452 -16.89 16.97 2.32
N LEU A 453 -16.85 15.69 1.96
CA LEU A 453 -17.88 15.03 1.17
C LEU A 453 -18.89 14.36 2.11
N TYR A 454 -20.13 14.27 1.67
CA TYR A 454 -21.23 13.66 2.40
C TYR A 454 -21.99 12.67 1.51
N LYS A 455 -22.45 11.58 2.09
CA LYS A 455 -23.33 10.57 1.47
C LYS A 455 -24.72 10.63 2.08
N ALA A 456 -25.74 10.35 1.28
CA ALA A 456 -27.09 10.18 1.82
C ALA A 456 -27.12 8.92 2.70
N ALA A 457 -27.76 9.02 3.87
CA ALA A 457 -27.82 7.95 4.86
C ALA A 457 -28.57 6.71 4.35
N ASP A 458 -29.52 6.90 3.43
CA ASP A 458 -30.35 5.87 2.81
C ASP A 458 -29.74 5.26 1.53
N ASP A 459 -28.79 5.95 0.87
CA ASP A 459 -28.10 5.47 -0.33
C ASP A 459 -26.58 5.39 -0.15
N LEU A 460 -26.14 4.41 0.65
CA LEU A 460 -24.72 4.09 0.85
C LEU A 460 -24.13 3.18 -0.24
N LYS A 461 -24.93 2.74 -1.23
CA LYS A 461 -24.52 1.73 -2.24
C LYS A 461 -24.45 2.27 -3.68
N SER A 462 -25.18 3.33 -4.01
CA SER A 462 -25.31 3.87 -5.39
C SER A 462 -24.90 5.34 -5.50
N ALA A 463 -25.07 6.15 -4.46
CA ALA A 463 -24.69 7.57 -4.51
C ALA A 463 -23.19 7.80 -4.24
N GLY A 464 -22.53 8.49 -5.18
CA GLY A 464 -21.23 9.13 -4.95
C GLY A 464 -21.31 10.16 -3.81
N ALA A 465 -20.25 10.26 -3.02
CA ALA A 465 -20.14 11.29 -1.98
C ALA A 465 -19.98 12.68 -2.63
N ARG A 466 -20.68 13.69 -2.10
CA ARG A 466 -20.76 15.05 -2.68
C ARG A 466 -20.44 16.11 -1.64
N THR A 467 -19.83 17.22 -2.03
CA THR A 467 -19.68 18.39 -1.14
C THR A 467 -21.03 18.98 -0.75
N GLN A 468 -21.07 19.84 0.28
CA GLN A 468 -22.29 20.57 0.63
C GLN A 468 -22.84 21.40 -0.54
N GLN A 469 -21.95 22.00 -1.34
CA GLN A 469 -22.30 22.75 -2.55
C GLN A 469 -22.90 21.86 -3.65
N GLN A 470 -22.32 20.68 -3.89
CA GLN A 470 -22.87 19.72 -4.86
C GLN A 470 -24.22 19.15 -4.41
N TRP A 471 -24.42 18.93 -3.10
CA TRP A 471 -25.74 18.60 -2.55
C TRP A 471 -26.74 19.75 -2.71
N ALA A 472 -26.31 21.00 -2.51
CA ALA A 472 -27.17 22.17 -2.73
C ALA A 472 -27.54 22.33 -4.20
N ALA A 473 -26.60 22.17 -5.14
CA ALA A 473 -26.86 22.21 -6.58
C ALA A 473 -27.94 21.19 -7.01
N VAL A 474 -27.85 19.94 -6.51
CA VAL A 474 -28.87 18.89 -6.77
C VAL A 474 -30.25 19.23 -6.18
N LEU A 475 -30.32 20.09 -5.15
CA LEU A 475 -31.60 20.61 -4.62
C LEU A 475 -32.10 21.80 -5.44
N VAL A 476 -31.21 22.65 -5.96
CA VAL A 476 -31.55 23.76 -6.87
C VAL A 476 -32.08 23.24 -8.20
N GLU A 477 -31.45 22.21 -8.78
CA GLU A 477 -31.97 21.47 -9.95
C GLU A 477 -33.38 20.88 -9.72
N LYS A 478 -33.75 20.67 -8.45
CA LYS A 478 -35.08 20.18 -8.02
C LYS A 478 -36.02 21.29 -7.57
N GLY A 479 -35.71 22.54 -7.89
CA GLY A 479 -36.59 23.70 -7.67
C GLY A 479 -36.45 24.41 -6.31
N ALA A 480 -35.46 24.06 -5.48
CA ALA A 480 -35.17 24.84 -4.27
C ALA A 480 -34.39 26.12 -4.61
N THR A 481 -34.63 27.23 -3.89
CA THR A 481 -33.72 28.39 -4.00
C THR A 481 -32.34 28.06 -3.39
N PRO A 482 -31.24 28.72 -3.82
CA PRO A 482 -29.90 28.44 -3.29
C PRO A 482 -29.81 28.47 -1.74
N ASP A 483 -30.49 29.41 -1.09
CA ASP A 483 -30.52 29.50 0.38
C ASP A 483 -31.36 28.41 1.04
N GLN A 484 -32.47 28.00 0.42
CA GLN A 484 -33.26 26.86 0.88
C GLN A 484 -32.44 25.57 0.76
N ALA A 485 -31.77 25.37 -0.38
CA ALA A 485 -30.88 24.23 -0.62
C ALA A 485 -29.74 24.19 0.40
N ALA A 486 -29.02 25.29 0.62
CA ALA A 486 -27.95 25.36 1.62
C ALA A 486 -28.43 25.07 3.05
N ARG A 487 -29.60 25.59 3.44
CA ARG A 487 -30.22 25.29 4.75
C ARG A 487 -30.63 23.83 4.87
N GLN A 488 -31.24 23.25 3.84
CA GLN A 488 -31.62 21.83 3.82
C GLN A 488 -30.42 20.89 3.89
N VAL A 489 -29.29 21.23 3.27
CA VAL A 489 -28.03 20.47 3.40
C VAL A 489 -27.49 20.54 4.82
N LYS A 490 -27.39 21.74 5.41
CA LYS A 490 -26.95 21.91 6.81
C LYS A 490 -27.83 21.14 7.80
N GLN A 491 -29.15 21.23 7.65
CA GLN A 491 -30.10 20.44 8.44
C GLN A 491 -29.96 18.94 8.18
N GLY A 492 -29.75 18.52 6.94
CA GLY A 492 -29.51 17.13 6.57
C GLY A 492 -28.28 16.53 7.26
N ILE A 493 -27.21 17.32 7.39
CA ILE A 493 -25.99 16.92 8.12
C ILE A 493 -26.29 16.85 9.63
N ALA A 494 -26.87 17.90 10.22
CA ALA A 494 -27.19 17.95 11.65
C ALA A 494 -28.17 16.83 12.09
N GLN A 495 -29.08 16.41 11.21
CA GLN A 495 -30.05 15.34 11.46
C GLN A 495 -29.52 13.94 11.06
N GLY A 496 -28.26 13.81 10.62
CA GLY A 496 -27.68 12.54 10.19
C GLY A 496 -28.28 11.96 8.90
N ARG A 497 -29.04 12.73 8.11
CA ARG A 497 -29.50 12.36 6.76
C ARG A 497 -28.36 12.42 5.74
N LEU A 498 -27.34 13.24 6.00
CA LEU A 498 -26.09 13.35 5.23
C LEU A 498 -24.91 13.01 6.13
N ILE A 499 -24.31 11.82 5.94
CA ILE A 499 -23.17 11.32 6.71
C ILE A 499 -21.88 11.79 6.05
N ALA A 500 -20.90 12.26 6.82
CA ALA A 500 -19.58 12.57 6.30
C ALA A 500 -18.92 11.31 5.70
N ALA A 501 -18.30 11.45 4.53
CA ALA A 501 -17.42 10.43 3.98
C ALA A 501 -16.03 10.54 4.63
N GLU A 502 -15.29 9.44 4.57
CA GLU A 502 -13.90 9.36 5.01
C GLU A 502 -13.03 10.46 4.36
N SER A 503 -12.16 11.11 5.14
CA SER A 503 -11.24 12.11 4.58
C SER A 503 -10.30 11.47 3.55
N ARG A 504 -10.05 12.21 2.47
CA ARG A 504 -9.08 11.83 1.44
C ARG A 504 -8.03 12.92 1.28
N PHE A 505 -6.82 12.50 0.92
CA PHE A 505 -5.64 13.35 0.83
C PHE A 505 -4.91 13.12 -0.49
N THR A 506 -4.27 14.16 -1.01
CA THR A 506 -3.25 14.06 -2.07
C THR A 506 -2.03 14.90 -1.70
N THR A 507 -0.99 14.87 -2.52
CA THR A 507 0.24 15.66 -2.32
C THR A 507 0.29 16.82 -3.31
N GLN A 508 0.93 17.93 -2.91
CA GLN A 508 1.21 19.05 -3.81
C GLN A 508 2.04 18.62 -5.03
N GLY A 509 2.94 17.64 -4.87
CA GLY A 509 3.74 17.08 -5.97
C GLY A 509 2.91 16.30 -7.01
N ALA A 510 1.94 15.49 -6.56
CA ALA A 510 1.04 14.79 -7.47
C ALA A 510 0.17 15.78 -8.26
N LEU A 511 -0.40 16.79 -7.57
CA LEU A 511 -1.18 17.86 -8.19
C LEU A 511 -0.35 18.67 -9.21
N ALA A 512 0.89 19.01 -8.87
CA ALA A 512 1.80 19.73 -9.77
C ALA A 512 2.15 18.91 -11.02
N THR A 513 2.39 17.60 -10.86
CA THR A 513 2.68 16.69 -11.98
C THR A 513 1.49 16.60 -12.95
N GLU A 514 0.26 16.42 -12.44
CA GLU A 514 -0.95 16.38 -13.29
C GLU A 514 -1.24 17.73 -13.96
N ARG A 515 -1.03 18.85 -13.26
CA ARG A 515 -1.11 20.19 -13.87
C ARG A 515 -0.08 20.37 -14.98
N SER A 516 1.15 19.88 -14.80
CA SER A 516 2.19 19.98 -15.82
C SER A 516 1.81 19.22 -17.09
N ILE A 517 1.19 18.05 -16.99
CA ILE A 517 0.70 17.28 -18.15
C ILE A 517 -0.33 18.08 -18.95
N LEU A 518 -1.33 18.67 -18.26
CA LEU A 518 -2.35 19.48 -18.92
C LEU A 518 -1.78 20.77 -19.53
N ASN A 519 -0.78 21.38 -18.88
CA ASN A 519 -0.13 22.58 -19.41
C ASN A 519 0.74 22.27 -20.63
N LEU A 520 1.46 21.15 -20.65
CA LEU A 520 2.24 20.68 -21.81
C LEU A 520 1.36 20.44 -23.04
N GLU A 521 0.18 19.85 -22.85
CA GLU A 521 -0.80 19.68 -23.95
C GLU A 521 -1.37 21.01 -24.42
N ARG A 522 -1.80 21.89 -23.51
CA ARG A 522 -2.31 23.23 -23.87
C ARG A 522 -1.27 24.07 -24.62
N ALA A 523 -0.01 24.08 -24.17
CA ALA A 523 1.10 24.75 -24.86
C ALA A 523 1.52 24.07 -26.17
N GLY A 524 1.06 22.83 -26.41
CA GLY A 524 1.18 22.13 -27.68
C GLY A 524 0.10 22.47 -28.70
N ARG A 525 -1.00 23.13 -28.32
CA ARG A 525 -2.12 23.43 -29.23
C ARG A 525 -1.72 24.49 -30.26
N GLY A 526 -1.89 24.19 -31.54
CA GLY A 526 -1.47 25.06 -32.65
C GLY A 526 0.06 25.28 -32.74
N ALA A 527 0.87 24.56 -31.96
CA ALA A 527 2.29 24.83 -31.79
C ALA A 527 3.20 23.91 -32.62
N SER A 528 2.68 23.39 -33.75
CA SER A 528 3.42 22.57 -34.71
C SER A 528 2.86 22.77 -36.12
N ALA A 529 3.73 22.87 -37.12
CA ALA A 529 3.29 22.83 -38.52
C ALA A 529 2.85 21.39 -38.87
N PRO A 530 1.90 21.21 -39.81
CA PRO A 530 1.47 19.89 -40.27
C PRO A 530 2.60 19.17 -41.00
N ILE A 531 2.59 17.84 -40.96
CA ILE A 531 3.50 16.97 -41.72
C ILE A 531 3.08 16.93 -43.19
N LEU A 532 1.78 16.82 -43.43
CA LEU A 532 1.13 16.90 -44.74
C LEU A 532 -0.16 17.70 -44.58
N ASP A 533 -0.61 18.33 -45.67
CA ASP A 533 -1.95 18.91 -45.73
C ASP A 533 -3.04 17.82 -45.56
N ALA A 534 -4.22 18.22 -45.05
CA ALA A 534 -5.32 17.32 -44.76
C ALA A 534 -5.94 16.68 -46.01
N GLU A 535 -6.05 17.42 -47.13
CA GLU A 535 -6.55 16.87 -48.40
C GLU A 535 -5.49 15.97 -49.05
N ALA A 536 -4.23 16.40 -49.05
CA ALA A 536 -3.12 15.58 -49.54
C ALA A 536 -3.00 14.24 -48.77
N GLY A 537 -3.13 14.29 -47.43
CA GLY A 537 -3.14 13.10 -46.58
C GLY A 537 -4.34 12.19 -46.82
N ARG A 538 -5.53 12.75 -47.08
CA ARG A 538 -6.72 11.95 -47.46
C ARG A 538 -6.56 11.30 -48.83
N ALA A 539 -6.07 12.03 -49.82
CA ALA A 539 -5.84 11.54 -51.17
C ALA A 539 -4.86 10.36 -51.17
N LYS A 540 -3.70 10.49 -50.51
CA LYS A 540 -2.72 9.40 -50.37
C LYS A 540 -3.24 8.18 -49.60
N LEU A 541 -4.27 8.33 -48.75
CA LEU A 541 -4.87 7.24 -47.99
C LEU A 541 -6.16 6.69 -48.61
N ALA A 542 -6.66 7.25 -49.72
CA ALA A 542 -7.94 6.87 -50.32
C ALA A 542 -7.96 5.39 -50.72
N ASP A 543 -6.93 4.94 -51.44
CA ASP A 543 -6.77 3.56 -51.92
C ASP A 543 -6.16 2.61 -50.85
N SER A 544 -6.02 3.08 -49.60
CA SER A 544 -5.55 2.22 -48.52
C SER A 544 -6.64 1.29 -48.00
N PHE A 545 -6.24 0.09 -47.58
CA PHE A 545 -7.09 -0.94 -46.98
C PHE A 545 -7.63 -0.58 -45.57
N LEU A 546 -7.40 0.64 -45.11
CA LEU A 546 -7.90 1.17 -43.84
C LEU A 546 -9.42 1.45 -43.94
N ASN A 547 -10.17 1.26 -42.85
CA ASN A 547 -11.55 1.74 -42.77
C ASN A 547 -11.60 3.29 -42.63
N GLU A 548 -12.79 3.87 -42.72
CA GLU A 548 -12.98 5.33 -42.65
C GLU A 548 -12.39 5.96 -41.38
N ARG A 549 -12.62 5.34 -40.21
CA ARG A 549 -12.10 5.83 -38.92
C ARG A 549 -10.58 5.73 -38.82
N GLN A 550 -9.99 4.66 -39.35
CA GLN A 550 -8.54 4.48 -39.42
C GLN A 550 -7.91 5.51 -40.39
N ARG A 551 -8.50 5.73 -41.57
CA ARG A 551 -8.05 6.80 -42.50
C ARG A 551 -8.12 8.16 -41.82
N GLN A 552 -9.23 8.48 -41.16
CA GLN A 552 -9.38 9.73 -40.40
C GLN A 552 -8.27 9.89 -39.35
N ALA A 553 -8.00 8.85 -38.55
CA ALA A 553 -6.95 8.91 -37.53
C ALA A 553 -5.55 9.09 -38.15
N ALA A 554 -5.24 8.40 -39.25
CA ALA A 554 -3.97 8.53 -39.96
C ALA A 554 -3.79 9.93 -40.58
N THR A 555 -4.83 10.49 -41.21
CA THR A 555 -4.81 11.88 -41.69
C THR A 555 -4.56 12.87 -40.55
N GLU A 556 -5.26 12.75 -39.42
CA GLU A 556 -5.13 13.68 -38.29
C GLU A 556 -3.74 13.64 -37.63
N ILE A 557 -3.08 12.47 -37.60
CA ILE A 557 -1.67 12.35 -37.16
C ILE A 557 -0.74 13.23 -38.01
N LEU A 558 -0.97 13.26 -39.32
CA LEU A 558 -0.16 13.98 -40.29
C LEU A 558 -0.54 15.47 -40.37
N ALA A 559 -1.84 15.79 -40.37
CA ALA A 559 -2.36 17.12 -40.69
C ALA A 559 -2.66 18.02 -39.48
N SER A 560 -2.66 17.49 -38.25
CA SER A 560 -2.92 18.34 -37.08
C SER A 560 -1.81 19.38 -36.86
N ASN A 561 -2.22 20.59 -36.45
CA ASN A 561 -1.33 21.66 -35.97
C ASN A 561 -0.96 21.53 -34.47
N ASN A 562 -1.49 20.52 -33.79
CA ASN A 562 -1.23 20.28 -32.37
C ASN A 562 0.00 19.39 -32.21
N ARG A 563 0.90 19.77 -31.30
CA ARG A 563 2.08 18.95 -30.94
C ARG A 563 1.68 17.63 -30.31
N ILE A 564 0.58 17.59 -29.55
CA ILE A 564 0.09 16.40 -28.85
C ILE A 564 -1.33 16.11 -29.31
N ILE A 565 -1.57 14.89 -29.79
CA ILE A 565 -2.91 14.39 -30.13
C ILE A 565 -3.16 13.01 -29.54
N GLY A 566 -4.44 12.65 -29.38
CA GLY A 566 -4.88 11.34 -28.92
C GLY A 566 -5.50 10.48 -30.03
N VAL A 567 -5.33 9.16 -29.90
CA VAL A 567 -6.15 8.17 -30.60
C VAL A 567 -6.71 7.20 -29.56
N GLN A 568 -8.00 7.34 -29.26
CA GLN A 568 -8.74 6.46 -28.36
C GLN A 568 -9.29 5.28 -29.19
N GLY A 569 -8.61 4.14 -29.15
CA GLY A 569 -8.95 2.98 -29.96
C GLY A 569 -9.20 1.73 -29.12
N LEU A 570 -10.38 1.13 -29.31
CA LEU A 570 -10.80 -0.07 -28.58
C LEU A 570 -9.86 -1.27 -28.84
N ALA A 571 -9.95 -2.30 -28.01
CA ALA A 571 -9.26 -3.56 -28.24
C ALA A 571 -9.64 -4.18 -29.60
N GLY A 572 -8.69 -4.23 -30.53
CA GLY A 572 -8.88 -4.90 -31.83
C GLY A 572 -9.37 -4.02 -32.99
N THR A 573 -9.19 -2.70 -32.94
CA THR A 573 -9.58 -1.75 -34.02
C THR A 573 -8.51 -1.46 -35.08
N GLY A 574 -7.46 -2.30 -35.22
CA GLY A 574 -6.39 -2.09 -36.21
C GLY A 574 -5.46 -0.90 -35.93
N LYS A 575 -5.22 -0.56 -34.64
CA LYS A 575 -4.39 0.59 -34.23
C LYS A 575 -3.00 0.60 -34.88
N THR A 576 -2.28 -0.53 -34.84
CA THR A 576 -0.94 -0.67 -35.44
C THR A 576 -0.97 -0.50 -36.96
N THR A 577 -1.99 -1.05 -37.62
CA THR A 577 -2.22 -0.93 -39.06
C THR A 577 -2.35 0.53 -39.51
N MET A 578 -3.16 1.31 -38.80
CA MET A 578 -3.34 2.74 -39.01
C MET A 578 -2.03 3.53 -38.77
N LEU A 579 -1.27 3.17 -37.72
CA LEU A 579 0.04 3.77 -37.47
C LEU A 579 1.05 3.45 -38.58
N SER A 580 1.10 2.23 -39.12
CA SER A 580 2.02 1.86 -40.20
C SER A 580 1.77 2.67 -41.48
N ALA A 581 0.51 2.92 -41.84
CA ALA A 581 0.17 3.81 -42.95
C ALA A 581 0.59 5.26 -42.67
N SER A 582 0.37 5.74 -41.43
CA SER A 582 0.81 7.08 -40.99
C SER A 582 2.33 7.23 -41.02
N LYS A 583 3.07 6.17 -40.65
CA LYS A 583 4.54 6.11 -40.66
C LYS A 583 5.09 6.27 -42.07
N ALA A 584 4.59 5.50 -43.04
CA ALA A 584 5.05 5.57 -44.43
C ALA A 584 4.93 7.00 -44.99
N LEU A 585 3.78 7.64 -44.81
CA LEU A 585 3.54 9.01 -45.27
C LEU A 585 4.35 10.08 -44.50
N ALA A 586 4.65 9.85 -43.23
CA ALA A 586 5.53 10.72 -42.46
C ALA A 586 7.00 10.61 -42.93
N GLU A 587 7.45 9.40 -43.24
CA GLU A 587 8.82 9.13 -43.73
C GLU A 587 9.03 9.67 -45.14
N GLU A 588 8.03 9.56 -46.03
CA GLU A 588 8.01 10.27 -47.33
C GLU A 588 8.12 11.80 -47.16
N ALA A 589 7.56 12.37 -46.09
CA ALA A 589 7.62 13.80 -45.77
C ALA A 589 8.89 14.20 -44.98
N GLY A 590 9.86 13.29 -44.82
CA GLY A 590 11.12 13.54 -44.11
C GLY A 590 10.99 13.62 -42.59
N TYR A 591 9.96 13.00 -42.00
CA TYR A 591 9.81 12.81 -40.56
C TYR A 591 10.12 11.37 -40.16
N ARG A 592 10.61 11.15 -38.94
CA ARG A 592 10.85 9.81 -38.37
C ARG A 592 9.82 9.49 -37.31
N MET A 593 9.24 8.28 -37.34
CA MET A 593 8.24 7.85 -36.36
C MET A 593 8.82 6.83 -35.38
N VAL A 594 9.01 7.24 -34.12
CA VAL A 594 9.61 6.44 -33.04
C VAL A 594 8.50 6.03 -32.08
N ALA A 595 8.43 4.74 -31.72
CA ALA A 595 7.40 4.23 -30.83
C ALA A 595 7.93 3.89 -29.42
N ILE A 596 7.12 4.14 -28.41
CA ILE A 596 7.37 3.70 -27.03
C ILE A 596 6.14 3.01 -26.46
N ALA A 597 6.35 1.90 -25.76
CA ALA A 597 5.27 1.13 -25.11
C ALA A 597 5.64 0.76 -23.66
N PRO A 598 4.65 0.59 -22.76
CA PRO A 598 4.91 0.23 -21.37
C PRO A 598 5.57 -1.15 -21.20
N TYR A 599 5.21 -2.14 -22.04
CA TYR A 599 5.63 -3.53 -21.89
C TYR A 599 6.50 -4.03 -23.06
N GLY A 600 7.47 -4.92 -22.77
CA GLY A 600 8.42 -5.42 -23.76
C GLY A 600 7.79 -6.21 -24.93
N SER A 601 6.71 -6.95 -24.66
CA SER A 601 5.95 -7.66 -25.70
C SER A 601 5.31 -6.71 -26.73
N GLN A 602 4.85 -5.54 -26.29
CA GLN A 602 4.26 -4.51 -27.15
C GLN A 602 5.36 -3.84 -27.99
N VAL A 603 6.52 -3.56 -27.39
CA VAL A 603 7.70 -3.08 -28.11
C VAL A 603 8.11 -4.07 -29.22
N LYS A 604 8.19 -5.38 -28.91
CA LYS A 604 8.51 -6.41 -29.92
C LYS A 604 7.46 -6.49 -31.03
N ALA A 605 6.17 -6.27 -30.74
CA ALA A 605 5.12 -6.22 -31.76
C ALA A 605 5.24 -4.98 -32.67
N LEU A 606 5.61 -3.82 -32.11
CA LEU A 606 5.87 -2.59 -32.87
C LEU A 606 7.12 -2.71 -33.75
N GLN A 607 8.20 -3.30 -33.23
CA GLN A 607 9.41 -3.61 -34.00
C GLN A 607 9.12 -4.54 -35.18
N GLN A 608 8.32 -5.60 -34.95
CA GLN A 608 7.85 -6.51 -36.02
C GLN A 608 6.96 -5.80 -37.05
N SER A 609 6.39 -4.65 -36.71
CA SER A 609 5.60 -3.79 -37.60
C SER A 609 6.43 -2.67 -38.25
N GLY A 610 7.77 -2.73 -38.15
CA GLY A 610 8.71 -1.82 -38.80
C GLY A 610 9.01 -0.52 -38.05
N PHE A 611 8.68 -0.40 -36.76
CA PHE A 611 8.96 0.80 -35.96
C PHE A 611 10.30 0.72 -35.21
N GLU A 612 11.03 1.84 -35.17
CA GLU A 612 12.03 2.07 -34.12
C GLU A 612 11.30 2.14 -32.78
N ALA A 613 11.40 1.10 -31.95
CA ALA A 613 10.63 1.05 -30.70
C ALA A 613 11.43 0.57 -29.48
N GLN A 614 11.11 1.17 -28.32
CA GLN A 614 11.70 0.82 -27.02
C GLN A 614 10.68 0.94 -25.87
N THR A 615 11.00 0.44 -24.68
CA THR A 615 10.09 0.61 -23.53
C THR A 615 10.10 2.06 -23.03
N VAL A 616 8.97 2.55 -22.52
CA VAL A 616 8.92 3.92 -21.93
C VAL A 616 9.93 4.08 -20.78
N MET A 617 10.20 3.02 -20.02
CA MET A 617 11.22 3.05 -18.97
C MET A 617 12.65 3.18 -19.52
N ALA A 618 12.96 2.55 -20.66
CA ALA A 618 14.25 2.74 -21.34
C ALA A 618 14.39 4.18 -21.84
N PHE A 619 13.38 4.68 -22.56
CA PHE A 619 13.33 6.06 -23.07
C PHE A 619 13.54 7.12 -21.97
N VAL A 620 12.81 7.01 -20.85
CA VAL A 620 12.95 7.96 -19.72
C VAL A 620 14.31 7.83 -19.01
N ARG A 621 14.92 6.63 -18.99
CA ARG A 621 16.24 6.38 -18.36
C ARG A 621 17.44 6.72 -19.25
N ALA A 622 17.27 6.78 -20.58
CA ALA A 622 18.33 7.13 -21.51
C ALA A 622 18.93 8.52 -21.21
N LYS A 623 20.22 8.74 -21.47
CA LYS A 623 20.85 10.07 -21.32
C LYS A 623 20.44 10.99 -22.47
N GLU A 624 20.59 10.48 -23.68
CA GLU A 624 20.17 11.08 -24.94
C GLU A 624 18.95 10.31 -25.47
N ARG A 625 18.00 11.02 -26.12
CA ARG A 625 16.71 10.44 -26.54
C ARG A 625 16.50 10.42 -28.06
N ASN A 626 17.45 10.93 -28.84
CA ASN A 626 17.39 11.01 -30.31
C ASN A 626 16.02 11.52 -30.81
N LEU A 627 15.54 12.62 -30.22
CA LEU A 627 14.32 13.32 -30.63
C LEU A 627 14.69 14.70 -31.18
N ASP A 628 13.95 15.13 -32.19
CA ASP A 628 14.08 16.43 -32.84
C ASP A 628 12.71 16.92 -33.35
N SER A 629 12.67 18.11 -33.95
CA SER A 629 11.47 18.70 -34.54
C SER A 629 10.89 17.93 -35.75
N LYS A 630 11.62 16.95 -36.29
CA LYS A 630 11.20 16.03 -37.36
C LYS A 630 10.84 14.65 -36.83
N THR A 631 10.75 14.49 -35.51
CA THR A 631 10.37 13.23 -34.87
C THR A 631 8.90 13.23 -34.46
N VAL A 632 8.20 12.14 -34.77
CA VAL A 632 6.87 11.81 -34.22
C VAL A 632 7.03 10.70 -33.19
N LEU A 633 6.87 11.03 -31.91
CA LEU A 633 6.90 10.08 -30.80
C LEU A 633 5.52 9.46 -30.58
N VAL A 634 5.36 8.20 -30.95
CA VAL A 634 4.14 7.44 -30.70
C VAL A 634 4.24 6.77 -29.33
N LEU A 635 3.31 7.06 -28.43
CA LEU A 635 3.14 6.29 -27.20
C LEU A 635 1.95 5.34 -27.38
N ASP A 636 2.22 4.03 -27.44
CA ASP A 636 1.19 2.99 -27.47
C ASP A 636 0.76 2.58 -26.06
N GLU A 637 -0.47 2.09 -25.94
CA GLU A 637 -1.15 1.73 -24.70
C GLU A 637 -1.14 2.86 -23.63
N ALA A 638 -1.38 4.11 -24.06
CA ALA A 638 -1.47 5.31 -23.22
C ALA A 638 -2.49 5.21 -22.05
N GLY A 639 -3.48 4.32 -22.14
CA GLY A 639 -4.46 4.07 -21.08
C GLY A 639 -3.87 3.46 -19.79
N VAL A 640 -2.74 2.75 -19.90
CA VAL A 640 -1.99 2.17 -18.76
C VAL A 640 -0.75 2.97 -18.37
N MET A 641 -0.61 4.22 -18.84
CA MET A 641 0.53 5.06 -18.48
C MET A 641 0.41 5.67 -17.08
N PRO A 642 1.43 5.54 -16.21
CA PRO A 642 1.52 6.30 -14.96
C PRO A 642 1.75 7.79 -15.22
N THR A 643 1.16 8.63 -14.37
CA THR A 643 1.25 10.10 -14.43
C THR A 643 2.71 10.59 -14.50
N ARG A 644 3.57 10.08 -13.61
CA ARG A 644 4.99 10.44 -13.52
C ARG A 644 5.79 10.08 -14.78
N LEU A 645 5.40 9.03 -15.50
CA LEU A 645 6.08 8.65 -16.74
C LEU A 645 5.53 9.47 -17.92
N MET A 646 4.22 9.69 -18.00
CA MET A 646 3.62 10.57 -19.02
C MET A 646 4.20 11.99 -18.95
N GLU A 647 4.26 12.61 -17.78
CA GLU A 647 4.83 13.96 -17.60
C GLU A 647 6.26 14.08 -18.15
N ARG A 648 7.12 13.10 -17.82
CA ARG A 648 8.49 13.06 -18.32
C ARG A 648 8.55 12.86 -19.82
N THR A 649 7.76 11.94 -20.37
CA THR A 649 7.71 11.70 -21.81
C THR A 649 7.29 12.96 -22.57
N LEU A 650 6.20 13.62 -22.15
CA LEU A 650 5.71 14.83 -22.81
C LEU A 650 6.71 15.99 -22.68
N ARG A 651 7.40 16.11 -21.54
CA ARG A 651 8.44 17.13 -21.34
C ARG A 651 9.67 16.91 -22.21
N GLU A 652 10.15 15.68 -22.36
CA GLU A 652 11.31 15.42 -23.25
C GLU A 652 10.93 15.61 -24.73
N ALA A 653 9.69 15.30 -25.12
CA ALA A 653 9.19 15.60 -26.47
C ALA A 653 9.05 17.11 -26.72
N GLU A 654 8.50 17.88 -25.76
CA GLU A 654 8.42 19.34 -25.82
C GLU A 654 9.79 19.98 -26.05
N LYS A 655 10.79 19.62 -25.23
CA LYS A 655 12.17 20.13 -25.33
C LYS A 655 12.80 19.90 -26.70
N ALA A 656 12.49 18.77 -27.33
CA ALA A 656 12.99 18.41 -28.66
C ALA A 656 12.21 19.05 -29.81
N GLY A 657 11.06 19.67 -29.53
CA GLY A 657 10.10 20.11 -30.55
C GLY A 657 9.35 18.97 -31.24
N ALA A 658 9.45 17.74 -30.73
CA ALA A 658 8.87 16.54 -31.33
C ALA A 658 7.34 16.51 -31.21
N ARG A 659 6.66 15.97 -32.22
CA ARG A 659 5.22 15.68 -32.19
C ARG A 659 4.97 14.42 -31.36
N VAL A 660 3.79 14.30 -30.72
CA VAL A 660 3.41 13.18 -29.86
C VAL A 660 2.03 12.65 -30.25
N VAL A 661 1.96 11.34 -30.50
CA VAL A 661 0.69 10.61 -30.70
C VAL A 661 0.46 9.71 -29.50
N LEU A 662 -0.57 10.01 -28.70
CA LEU A 662 -0.99 9.19 -27.57
C LEU A 662 -2.06 8.17 -28.02
N LEU A 663 -1.63 6.95 -28.33
CA LEU A 663 -2.50 5.85 -28.73
C LEU A 663 -2.88 5.01 -27.50
N GLY A 664 -4.16 4.75 -27.27
CA GLY A 664 -4.54 3.92 -26.12
C GLY A 664 -6.03 3.65 -26.01
N ASP A 665 -6.39 2.98 -24.91
CA ASP A 665 -7.77 2.66 -24.59
C ASP A 665 -8.07 2.95 -23.11
N THR A 666 -8.92 3.94 -22.86
CA THR A 666 -9.37 4.28 -21.49
C THR A 666 -10.36 3.27 -20.90
N GLY A 667 -10.93 2.35 -21.68
CA GLY A 667 -11.85 1.30 -21.19
C GLY A 667 -11.15 0.07 -20.58
N GLN A 668 -9.87 -0.14 -20.89
CA GLN A 668 -9.08 -1.27 -20.38
C GLN A 668 -8.61 -1.05 -18.93
N THR A 669 -7.90 -2.05 -18.40
CA THR A 669 -7.20 -1.97 -17.10
C THR A 669 -6.33 -0.73 -17.03
N LYS A 670 -6.22 -0.13 -15.84
CA LYS A 670 -5.45 1.11 -15.61
C LYS A 670 -4.03 0.77 -15.16
N ALA A 671 -3.12 1.75 -15.20
CA ALA A 671 -1.75 1.58 -14.69
C ALA A 671 -1.73 1.13 -13.21
N ILE A 672 -0.69 0.41 -12.79
CA ILE A 672 -0.48 0.04 -11.37
C ILE A 672 0.02 1.25 -10.56
N GLU A 673 0.93 2.07 -11.11
CA GLU A 673 1.37 3.33 -10.51
C GLU A 673 0.30 4.44 -10.63
N ALA A 674 0.37 5.49 -9.81
CA ALA A 674 -0.67 6.50 -9.62
C ALA A 674 -1.16 7.29 -10.87
N GLY A 675 -2.47 7.62 -10.85
CA GLY A 675 -3.18 8.51 -11.76
C GLY A 675 -3.54 7.94 -13.15
N LYS A 676 -4.12 8.79 -14.02
CA LYS A 676 -4.80 8.39 -15.26
C LYS A 676 -4.70 9.45 -16.37
N PRO A 677 -3.47 9.82 -16.78
CA PRO A 677 -3.22 11.03 -17.55
C PRO A 677 -3.89 11.06 -18.94
N PHE A 678 -3.97 9.93 -19.65
CA PHE A 678 -4.61 9.89 -20.97
C PHE A 678 -6.13 10.19 -20.91
N GLU A 679 -6.82 9.67 -19.89
CA GLU A 679 -8.22 9.99 -19.60
C GLU A 679 -8.39 11.47 -19.19
N GLN A 680 -7.46 12.01 -18.40
CA GLN A 680 -7.46 13.42 -17.99
C GLN A 680 -7.22 14.39 -19.15
N LEU A 681 -6.33 14.04 -20.10
CA LEU A 681 -6.06 14.81 -21.30
C LEU A 681 -7.27 14.86 -22.23
N GLN A 682 -7.90 13.70 -22.51
CA GLN A 682 -9.16 13.65 -23.27
C GLN A 682 -10.25 14.49 -22.59
N ALA A 683 -10.42 14.35 -21.27
CA ALA A 683 -11.37 15.14 -20.48
C ALA A 683 -11.01 16.64 -20.33
N ALA A 684 -9.82 17.05 -20.76
CA ALA A 684 -9.38 18.46 -20.84
C ALA A 684 -9.47 19.03 -22.27
N GLY A 685 -10.05 18.29 -23.21
CA GLY A 685 -10.27 18.72 -24.59
C GLY A 685 -9.07 18.55 -25.51
N MET A 686 -8.13 17.65 -25.20
CA MET A 686 -7.08 17.25 -26.15
C MET A 686 -7.73 16.68 -27.42
N GLN A 687 -7.29 17.14 -28.60
CA GLN A 687 -7.76 16.61 -29.88
C GLN A 687 -7.58 15.09 -29.90
N THR A 688 -8.67 14.35 -30.04
CA THR A 688 -8.68 12.89 -29.93
C THR A 688 -9.56 12.26 -31.00
N VAL A 689 -8.98 11.42 -31.86
CA VAL A 689 -9.75 10.60 -32.81
C VAL A 689 -10.18 9.31 -32.13
N LYS A 690 -11.42 8.84 -32.40
CA LYS A 690 -11.96 7.60 -31.85
C LYS A 690 -11.94 6.49 -32.90
N LEU A 691 -11.37 5.35 -32.54
CA LEU A 691 -11.50 4.09 -33.30
C LEU A 691 -12.40 3.16 -32.50
N ASP A 692 -13.66 3.08 -32.92
CA ASP A 692 -14.75 2.34 -32.28
C ASP A 692 -15.13 1.04 -33.04
N GLU A 693 -14.79 0.94 -34.32
CA GLU A 693 -15.01 -0.28 -35.10
C GLU A 693 -14.00 -1.39 -34.76
N ILE A 694 -14.49 -2.44 -34.09
CA ILE A 694 -13.70 -3.62 -33.72
C ILE A 694 -13.68 -4.64 -34.86
N ILE A 695 -12.49 -4.99 -35.34
CA ILE A 695 -12.27 -5.91 -36.49
C ILE A 695 -11.65 -7.26 -36.09
N ARG A 696 -11.35 -7.48 -34.79
CA ARG A 696 -10.66 -8.68 -34.30
C ARG A 696 -11.53 -9.94 -34.19
N GLN A 697 -12.80 -9.79 -33.81
CA GLN A 697 -13.67 -10.93 -33.51
C GLN A 697 -14.36 -11.44 -34.77
N ASN A 698 -14.21 -12.74 -35.03
CA ASN A 698 -14.84 -13.44 -36.15
C ASN A 698 -16.30 -13.80 -35.82
N ASP A 699 -16.58 -14.18 -34.57
CA ASP A 699 -17.94 -14.48 -34.11
C ASP A 699 -18.74 -13.18 -33.86
N PRO A 700 -19.91 -12.98 -34.52
CA PRO A 700 -20.72 -11.78 -34.35
C PRO A 700 -21.23 -11.56 -32.93
N ARG A 701 -21.49 -12.64 -32.17
CA ARG A 701 -22.04 -12.56 -30.82
C ARG A 701 -20.97 -12.12 -29.82
N LEU A 702 -19.76 -12.67 -29.91
CA LEU A 702 -18.57 -12.24 -29.17
C LEU A 702 -18.19 -10.81 -29.56
N LYS A 703 -18.20 -10.44 -30.84
CA LYS A 703 -18.00 -9.04 -31.28
C LYS A 703 -18.98 -8.10 -30.59
N SER A 704 -20.26 -8.46 -30.56
CA SER A 704 -21.32 -7.69 -29.88
C SER A 704 -21.15 -7.63 -28.35
N ALA A 705 -20.63 -8.69 -27.72
CA ALA A 705 -20.29 -8.72 -26.30
C ALA A 705 -19.09 -7.81 -25.97
N VAL A 706 -18.02 -7.89 -26.77
CA VAL A 706 -16.82 -7.07 -26.63
C VAL A 706 -17.13 -5.57 -26.81
N ILE A 707 -18.01 -5.22 -27.76
CA ILE A 707 -18.50 -3.84 -27.96
C ILE A 707 -19.27 -3.33 -26.72
N ASP A 708 -20.12 -4.16 -26.10
CA ASP A 708 -20.83 -3.75 -24.88
C ASP A 708 -19.87 -3.59 -23.69
N ALA A 709 -18.92 -4.51 -23.51
CA ALA A 709 -17.92 -4.43 -22.46
C ALA A 709 -17.01 -3.19 -22.61
N ALA A 710 -16.61 -2.86 -23.85
CA ALA A 710 -15.85 -1.64 -24.16
C ALA A 710 -16.58 -0.35 -23.76
N HIS A 711 -17.91 -0.30 -24.00
CA HIS A 711 -18.77 0.80 -23.56
C HIS A 711 -19.18 0.71 -22.07
N GLY A 712 -18.60 -0.23 -21.32
CA GLY A 712 -18.86 -0.43 -19.90
C GLY A 712 -20.21 -1.06 -19.56
N ARG A 713 -20.94 -1.58 -20.54
CA ARG A 713 -22.20 -2.33 -20.39
C ARG A 713 -21.94 -3.81 -20.08
N SER A 714 -21.10 -4.10 -19.09
CA SER A 714 -20.61 -5.46 -18.79
C SER A 714 -21.72 -6.49 -18.57
N VAL A 715 -22.87 -6.08 -17.99
CA VAL A 715 -24.00 -6.99 -17.76
C VAL A 715 -24.61 -7.47 -19.07
N ASN A 716 -24.80 -6.55 -20.03
CA ASN A 716 -25.30 -6.87 -21.37
C ASN A 716 -24.27 -7.71 -22.15
N ALA A 717 -22.99 -7.41 -22.00
CA ALA A 717 -21.91 -8.19 -22.57
C ALA A 717 -21.86 -9.62 -22.01
N LEU A 718 -22.01 -9.78 -20.68
CA LEU A 718 -22.05 -11.08 -20.01
C LEU A 718 -23.25 -11.91 -20.50
N ALA A 719 -24.44 -11.31 -20.62
CA ALA A 719 -25.63 -11.98 -21.16
C ALA A 719 -25.46 -12.46 -22.62
N LYS A 720 -24.51 -11.88 -23.36
CA LYS A 720 -24.14 -12.32 -24.72
C LYS A 720 -23.13 -13.47 -24.73
N ILE A 721 -22.48 -13.82 -23.62
CA ILE A 721 -21.59 -15.01 -23.56
C ILE A 721 -22.43 -16.23 -23.18
N THR A 722 -22.41 -17.28 -24.01
CA THR A 722 -23.14 -18.54 -23.79
C THR A 722 -22.44 -19.49 -22.83
N ASP A 723 -21.11 -19.58 -22.97
CA ASP A 723 -20.30 -20.60 -22.30
C ASP A 723 -19.92 -20.11 -20.91
N VAL A 724 -20.89 -20.13 -19.99
CA VAL A 724 -20.70 -19.77 -18.57
C VAL A 724 -20.89 -21.02 -17.70
N ALA A 725 -19.80 -21.47 -17.06
CA ALA A 725 -19.82 -22.58 -16.13
C ALA A 725 -19.80 -22.08 -14.67
N VAL A 726 -20.73 -22.59 -13.84
CA VAL A 726 -20.85 -22.19 -12.43
C VAL A 726 -20.30 -23.30 -11.53
N ILE A 727 -19.19 -23.03 -10.85
CA ILE A 727 -18.51 -23.94 -9.92
C ILE A 727 -18.11 -23.13 -8.65
N PRO A 728 -18.87 -23.25 -7.54
CA PRO A 728 -18.70 -22.41 -6.34
C PRO A 728 -17.30 -22.45 -5.70
N GLU A 729 -16.72 -23.65 -5.61
CA GLU A 729 -15.41 -23.85 -4.99
C GLU A 729 -14.26 -23.58 -5.96
N ASN A 730 -13.20 -22.95 -5.46
CA ASN A 730 -12.08 -22.49 -6.28
C ASN A 730 -11.32 -23.65 -6.92
N GLU A 731 -10.91 -24.61 -6.11
CA GLU A 731 -10.17 -25.79 -6.57
C GLU A 731 -10.95 -26.55 -7.65
N ALA A 732 -12.21 -26.91 -7.38
CA ALA A 732 -13.08 -27.57 -8.35
C ALA A 732 -13.28 -26.76 -9.64
N ARG A 733 -13.29 -25.42 -9.56
CA ARG A 733 -13.39 -24.55 -10.74
C ARG A 733 -12.09 -24.56 -11.55
N TRP A 734 -10.94 -24.53 -10.90
CA TRP A 734 -9.63 -24.65 -11.54
C TRP A 734 -9.45 -26.05 -12.17
N THR A 735 -9.80 -27.13 -11.46
CA THR A 735 -9.85 -28.49 -12.02
C THR A 735 -10.75 -28.57 -13.25
N ARG A 736 -11.91 -27.90 -13.23
CA ARG A 736 -12.82 -27.84 -14.38
C ARG A 736 -12.22 -27.08 -15.57
N ILE A 737 -11.55 -25.95 -15.34
CA ILE A 737 -10.81 -25.20 -16.38
C ILE A 737 -9.73 -26.10 -17.00
N VAL A 738 -8.93 -26.79 -16.18
CA VAL A 738 -7.87 -27.66 -16.68
C VAL A 738 -8.45 -28.85 -17.45
N LYS A 739 -9.51 -29.49 -16.95
CA LYS A 739 -10.21 -30.57 -17.66
C LYS A 739 -10.71 -30.13 -19.04
N ASP A 740 -11.35 -28.96 -19.12
CA ASP A 740 -11.87 -28.45 -20.39
C ASP A 740 -10.74 -28.05 -21.37
N TYR A 741 -9.61 -27.54 -20.87
CA TYR A 741 -8.41 -27.26 -21.69
C TYR A 741 -7.72 -28.54 -22.16
N MET A 742 -7.64 -29.58 -21.31
CA MET A 742 -7.08 -30.88 -21.67
C MET A 742 -7.96 -31.68 -22.64
N ALA A 743 -9.27 -31.44 -22.64
CA ALA A 743 -10.17 -31.98 -23.66
C ALA A 743 -9.93 -31.40 -25.08
N MET A 744 -9.22 -30.27 -25.21
CA MET A 744 -8.89 -29.68 -26.50
C MET A 744 -7.71 -30.39 -27.18
N PRO A 745 -7.68 -30.47 -28.52
CA PRO A 745 -6.50 -30.84 -29.29
C PRO A 745 -5.30 -29.95 -28.96
N VAL A 746 -4.07 -30.48 -29.03
CA VAL A 746 -2.84 -29.75 -28.68
C VAL A 746 -2.66 -28.46 -29.51
N ALA A 747 -3.10 -28.46 -30.77
CA ALA A 747 -3.10 -27.27 -31.63
C ALA A 747 -4.05 -26.17 -31.12
N ASP A 748 -5.25 -26.52 -30.64
CA ASP A 748 -6.17 -25.54 -30.05
C ASP A 748 -5.70 -25.07 -28.67
N ARG A 749 -5.00 -25.92 -27.89
CA ARG A 749 -4.36 -25.53 -26.61
C ARG A 749 -3.28 -24.47 -26.79
N SER A 750 -2.50 -24.52 -27.88
CA SER A 750 -1.46 -23.51 -28.13
C SER A 750 -2.08 -22.14 -28.42
N GLU A 751 -3.21 -22.11 -29.15
CA GLU A 751 -4.03 -20.92 -29.47
C GLU A 751 -5.14 -20.59 -28.44
N THR A 752 -5.13 -21.20 -27.25
CA THR A 752 -6.09 -20.91 -26.16
C THR A 752 -5.38 -20.26 -24.98
N LEU A 753 -5.92 -19.12 -24.50
CA LEU A 753 -5.38 -18.38 -23.37
C LEU A 753 -6.22 -18.58 -22.11
N ILE A 754 -5.64 -19.16 -21.06
CA ILE A 754 -6.25 -19.18 -19.73
C ILE A 754 -5.90 -17.89 -18.97
N VAL A 755 -6.91 -17.19 -18.48
CA VAL A 755 -6.75 -15.95 -17.69
C VAL A 755 -7.49 -15.99 -16.36
N SER A 756 -6.89 -15.41 -15.33
CA SER A 756 -7.56 -15.14 -14.04
C SER A 756 -7.24 -13.74 -13.52
N GLY A 757 -8.01 -13.28 -12.54
CA GLY A 757 -7.82 -12.02 -11.85
C GLY A 757 -6.73 -12.04 -10.77
N THR A 758 -6.16 -13.20 -10.39
CA THR A 758 -5.17 -13.32 -9.29
C THR A 758 -3.98 -14.21 -9.68
N ASN A 759 -2.80 -13.96 -9.09
CA ASN A 759 -1.62 -14.80 -9.28
C ASN A 759 -1.81 -16.21 -8.69
N GLU A 760 -2.48 -16.31 -7.54
CA GLU A 760 -2.82 -17.56 -6.85
C GLU A 760 -3.55 -18.55 -7.78
N ALA A 761 -4.63 -18.09 -8.43
CA ALA A 761 -5.37 -18.91 -9.39
C ALA A 761 -4.50 -19.30 -10.60
N CYS A 762 -3.67 -18.39 -11.11
CA CYS A 762 -2.74 -18.73 -12.19
C CYS A 762 -1.70 -19.78 -11.77
N GLN A 763 -1.17 -19.71 -10.54
CA GLN A 763 -0.21 -20.68 -10.01
C GLN A 763 -0.86 -22.05 -9.81
N ALA A 764 -2.06 -22.11 -9.23
CA ALA A 764 -2.82 -23.35 -9.06
C ALA A 764 -3.17 -24.01 -10.41
N ILE A 765 -3.71 -23.23 -11.37
CA ILE A 765 -4.01 -23.73 -12.72
C ILE A 765 -2.73 -24.19 -13.42
N ASN A 766 -1.61 -23.46 -13.32
CA ASN A 766 -0.32 -23.87 -13.89
C ASN A 766 0.13 -25.23 -13.34
N ALA A 767 0.03 -25.45 -12.02
CA ALA A 767 0.40 -26.72 -11.39
C ALA A 767 -0.51 -27.87 -11.86
N MET A 768 -1.83 -27.68 -11.82
CA MET A 768 -2.82 -28.66 -12.29
C MET A 768 -2.65 -29.01 -13.78
N VAL A 769 -2.24 -28.05 -14.62
CA VAL A 769 -1.91 -28.31 -16.03
C VAL A 769 -0.67 -29.19 -16.18
N ARG A 770 0.42 -28.92 -15.43
CA ARG A 770 1.62 -29.76 -15.47
C ARG A 770 1.35 -31.19 -15.01
N ASP A 771 0.55 -31.34 -13.96
CA ASP A 771 0.11 -32.63 -13.43
C ASP A 771 -0.73 -33.41 -14.47
N SER A 772 -1.70 -32.74 -15.09
CA SER A 772 -2.53 -33.33 -16.15
C SER A 772 -1.77 -33.69 -17.43
N GLU A 773 -0.68 -32.98 -17.73
CA GLU A 773 0.25 -33.31 -18.83
C GLU A 773 1.40 -34.23 -18.39
N GLN A 774 1.29 -34.85 -17.19
CA GLN A 774 2.23 -35.84 -16.63
C GLN A 774 3.70 -35.36 -16.58
N ARG A 775 3.92 -34.04 -16.38
CA ARG A 775 5.27 -33.44 -16.30
C ARG A 775 5.86 -33.34 -14.89
N VAL A 776 5.10 -33.74 -13.87
CA VAL A 776 5.57 -33.73 -12.48
C VAL A 776 6.47 -34.94 -12.25
N GLY A 777 7.68 -34.70 -11.76
CA GLY A 777 8.72 -35.72 -11.57
C GLY A 777 9.50 -36.10 -12.83
N THR A 778 9.24 -35.47 -13.98
CA THR A 778 9.95 -35.73 -15.25
C THR A 778 11.03 -34.70 -15.57
N GLY A 779 11.16 -33.66 -14.75
CA GLY A 779 12.09 -32.55 -14.94
C GLY A 779 13.24 -32.51 -13.93
N GLN A 780 13.90 -31.37 -13.89
CA GLN A 780 14.96 -31.06 -12.92
C GLN A 780 14.57 -29.84 -12.08
N SER A 781 14.96 -29.82 -10.80
CA SER A 781 14.71 -28.69 -9.91
C SER A 781 15.76 -27.58 -10.07
N TYR A 782 15.31 -26.33 -10.21
CA TYR A 782 16.13 -25.13 -10.31
C TYR A 782 15.68 -24.07 -9.30
N GLU A 783 16.58 -23.22 -8.80
CA GLU A 783 16.17 -22.00 -8.09
C GLU A 783 15.59 -20.99 -9.09
N THR A 784 14.47 -20.37 -8.73
CA THR A 784 13.76 -19.36 -9.53
C THR A 784 13.45 -18.12 -8.70
N LEU A 785 13.34 -16.97 -9.36
CA LEU A 785 13.19 -15.66 -8.73
C LEU A 785 11.75 -15.12 -8.85
N ILE A 786 10.96 -15.27 -7.79
CA ILE A 786 9.61 -14.68 -7.71
C ILE A 786 9.69 -13.27 -7.13
N ARG A 787 9.30 -12.26 -7.90
CA ARG A 787 9.39 -10.86 -7.48
C ARG A 787 8.49 -10.58 -6.27
N ARG A 788 9.07 -10.08 -5.17
CA ARG A 788 8.30 -9.60 -4.01
C ARG A 788 7.57 -8.30 -4.38
N ASP A 789 6.27 -8.24 -4.12
CA ASP A 789 5.50 -7.01 -4.34
C ASP A 789 5.86 -5.98 -3.26
N THR A 790 6.77 -5.07 -3.60
CA THR A 790 7.30 -4.03 -2.71
C THR A 790 7.42 -2.70 -3.45
N THR A 791 7.03 -1.63 -2.77
CA THR A 791 7.21 -0.23 -3.18
C THR A 791 8.66 0.24 -3.04
N GLN A 792 9.03 1.32 -3.74
CA GLN A 792 10.35 1.95 -3.59
C GLN A 792 10.49 2.64 -2.20
N ALA A 793 9.38 3.07 -1.59
CA ALA A 793 9.33 3.54 -0.22
C ALA A 793 9.72 2.43 0.77
N GLU A 794 9.13 1.24 0.67
CA GLU A 794 9.43 0.10 1.55
C GLU A 794 10.88 -0.37 1.41
N ARG A 795 11.42 -0.44 0.19
CA ARG A 795 12.80 -0.86 -0.09
C ARG A 795 13.89 0.05 0.50
N ARG A 796 13.53 1.19 1.11
CA ARG A 796 14.49 2.00 1.88
C ARG A 796 14.73 1.46 3.30
N PHE A 797 13.96 0.46 3.73
CA PHE A 797 13.95 -0.01 5.10
C PHE A 797 14.24 -1.52 5.20
N ALA A 798 15.29 -1.89 5.92
CA ALA A 798 15.78 -3.27 6.08
C ALA A 798 14.71 -4.22 6.66
N LYS A 799 13.85 -3.73 7.55
CA LYS A 799 12.72 -4.49 8.11
C LYS A 799 11.69 -4.99 7.08
N ASN A 800 11.72 -4.49 5.84
CA ASN A 800 10.86 -4.93 4.75
C ASN A 800 11.50 -6.02 3.87
N TYR A 801 12.70 -6.48 4.22
CA TYR A 801 13.43 -7.60 3.60
C TYR A 801 13.37 -8.81 4.53
N ASN A 802 13.14 -10.00 3.99
CA ASN A 802 13.20 -11.25 4.75
C ASN A 802 14.58 -11.88 4.62
N ILE A 803 15.05 -12.52 5.69
CA ILE A 803 16.23 -13.40 5.61
C ILE A 803 15.92 -14.52 4.61
N GLY A 804 16.85 -14.77 3.68
CA GLY A 804 16.68 -15.69 2.56
C GLY A 804 16.13 -15.08 1.26
N ASP A 805 15.60 -13.84 1.27
CA ASP A 805 15.24 -13.14 0.02
C ASP A 805 16.49 -12.89 -0.84
N ALA A 806 16.32 -12.94 -2.16
CA ALA A 806 17.34 -12.49 -3.11
C ALA A 806 17.14 -11.01 -3.46
N ILE A 807 18.22 -10.23 -3.43
CA ILE A 807 18.27 -8.88 -4.00
C ILE A 807 19.12 -8.87 -5.27
N GLN A 808 18.72 -8.03 -6.22
CA GLN A 808 19.52 -7.70 -7.41
C GLN A 808 19.55 -6.18 -7.59
N PRO A 809 20.72 -5.52 -7.50
CA PRO A 809 20.85 -4.09 -7.73
C PRO A 809 20.43 -3.67 -9.15
N GLU A 810 19.70 -2.55 -9.27
CA GLU A 810 19.35 -1.95 -10.57
C GLU A 810 20.45 -1.03 -11.12
N ARG A 811 21.50 -0.77 -10.33
CA ARG A 811 22.71 -0.01 -10.67
C ARG A 811 23.87 -0.50 -9.82
N ASP A 812 25.08 -0.13 -10.23
CA ASP A 812 26.30 -0.40 -9.47
C ASP A 812 26.42 0.53 -8.25
N TYR A 813 26.95 -0.02 -7.16
CA TYR A 813 27.34 0.70 -5.95
C TYR A 813 28.78 0.33 -5.61
N THR A 814 29.70 0.75 -6.47
CA THR A 814 31.13 0.37 -6.49
C THR A 814 31.83 0.50 -5.13
N ARG A 815 31.45 1.48 -4.30
CA ARG A 815 32.03 1.70 -2.95
C ARG A 815 31.72 0.60 -1.94
N ILE A 816 30.72 -0.25 -2.19
CA ILE A 816 30.30 -1.33 -1.29
C ILE A 816 30.25 -2.70 -2.00
N GLY A 817 30.86 -2.83 -3.18
CA GLY A 817 30.92 -4.12 -3.89
C GLY A 817 29.58 -4.69 -4.38
N LEU A 818 28.50 -3.89 -4.42
CA LEU A 818 27.22 -4.33 -5.00
C LEU A 818 27.14 -3.96 -6.48
N GLU A 819 27.05 -4.97 -7.34
CA GLU A 819 27.05 -4.82 -8.79
C GLU A 819 25.64 -4.94 -9.39
N ARG A 820 25.41 -4.25 -10.51
CA ARG A 820 24.13 -4.27 -11.21
C ARG A 820 23.83 -5.67 -11.75
N GLY A 821 22.64 -6.19 -11.40
CA GLY A 821 22.14 -7.45 -11.92
C GLY A 821 22.62 -8.71 -11.19
N HIS A 822 23.76 -8.65 -10.48
CA HIS A 822 24.23 -9.73 -9.62
C HIS A 822 23.26 -10.03 -8.47
N THR A 823 23.17 -11.30 -8.07
CA THR A 823 22.27 -11.79 -7.02
C THR A 823 22.99 -11.88 -5.69
N TYR A 824 22.40 -11.30 -4.65
CA TYR A 824 22.87 -11.41 -3.27
C TYR A 824 21.72 -11.90 -2.39
N ARG A 825 21.96 -12.88 -1.50
CA ARG A 825 20.97 -13.41 -0.56
C ARG A 825 21.00 -12.59 0.73
N VAL A 826 19.84 -12.16 1.24
CA VAL A 826 19.74 -11.46 2.52
C VAL A 826 20.03 -12.45 3.65
N VAL A 827 21.03 -12.15 4.47
CA VAL A 827 21.39 -12.96 5.64
C VAL A 827 20.97 -12.29 6.95
N GLU A 828 20.85 -10.96 6.97
CA GLU A 828 20.50 -10.19 8.18
C GLU A 828 19.78 -8.88 7.82
N ASN A 829 18.83 -8.48 8.67
CA ASN A 829 18.12 -7.20 8.60
C ASN A 829 18.25 -6.43 9.94
N GLY A 830 19.49 -6.24 10.37
CA GLY A 830 19.89 -5.73 11.68
C GLY A 830 19.47 -4.29 12.03
N PRO A 831 19.89 -3.81 13.22
CA PRO A 831 19.50 -2.51 13.78
C PRO A 831 19.96 -1.32 12.91
N ASP A 832 19.47 -0.12 13.26
CA ASP A 832 19.80 1.14 12.58
C ASP A 832 19.61 1.13 11.06
N ASN A 833 18.64 0.34 10.61
CA ASN A 833 18.32 0.18 9.20
C ASN A 833 19.52 -0.31 8.38
N ARG A 834 20.17 -1.39 8.85
CA ARG A 834 21.25 -2.10 8.16
C ARG A 834 20.73 -3.40 7.54
N LEU A 835 21.23 -3.72 6.36
CA LEU A 835 20.94 -4.96 5.64
C LEU A 835 22.29 -5.63 5.32
N THR A 836 22.46 -6.87 5.75
CA THR A 836 23.63 -7.70 5.41
C THR A 836 23.21 -8.71 4.36
N VAL A 837 23.96 -8.75 3.25
CA VAL A 837 23.71 -9.65 2.13
C VAL A 837 24.98 -10.41 1.77
N GLU A 838 24.81 -11.60 1.21
CA GLU A 838 25.88 -12.55 0.87
C GLU A 838 25.81 -12.89 -0.63
N ASN A 839 26.95 -12.92 -1.33
CA ASN A 839 27.00 -13.33 -2.74
C ASN A 839 27.17 -14.86 -2.88
N ALA A 840 27.23 -15.37 -4.11
CA ALA A 840 27.40 -16.80 -4.38
C ALA A 840 28.75 -17.39 -3.90
N HIS A 841 29.73 -16.54 -3.58
CA HIS A 841 31.05 -16.93 -3.05
C HIS A 841 31.12 -16.86 -1.52
N GLY A 842 30.04 -16.49 -0.83
CA GLY A 842 29.99 -16.34 0.62
C GLY A 842 30.48 -14.97 1.13
N GLU A 843 30.81 -14.03 0.24
CA GLU A 843 31.27 -12.70 0.64
C GLU A 843 30.09 -11.85 1.12
N ARG A 844 30.25 -11.22 2.30
CA ARG A 844 29.20 -10.45 2.96
C ARG A 844 29.40 -8.94 2.83
N VAL A 845 28.31 -8.24 2.54
CA VAL A 845 28.24 -6.77 2.47
C VAL A 845 27.13 -6.27 3.37
N THR A 846 27.47 -5.43 4.35
CA THR A 846 26.51 -4.72 5.21
C THR A 846 26.38 -3.27 4.77
N PHE A 847 25.15 -2.84 4.46
CA PHE A 847 24.88 -1.48 3.98
C PHE A 847 23.52 -0.97 4.49
N SER A 848 23.27 0.34 4.40
CA SER A 848 21.91 0.85 4.64
C SER A 848 21.12 0.96 3.33
N PRO A 849 19.95 0.28 3.19
CA PRO A 849 19.10 0.39 2.02
C PRO A 849 18.45 1.79 1.91
N MET A 850 18.50 2.65 2.93
CA MET A 850 18.08 4.05 2.83
C MET A 850 18.82 4.77 1.68
N VAL A 851 20.14 4.60 1.64
CA VAL A 851 21.04 5.19 0.64
C VAL A 851 21.10 4.31 -0.62
N HIS A 852 21.11 3.00 -0.45
CA HIS A 852 21.30 2.01 -1.53
C HIS A 852 19.97 1.37 -1.96
N ASN A 853 18.94 2.18 -2.20
CA ASN A 853 17.54 1.75 -2.37
C ASN A 853 17.17 1.18 -3.76
N ARG A 854 18.00 1.33 -4.81
CA ARG A 854 17.72 0.82 -6.15
C ARG A 854 17.99 -0.68 -6.26
N LEU A 855 17.19 -1.46 -5.55
CA LEU A 855 17.24 -2.91 -5.47
C LEU A 855 15.93 -3.49 -6.02
N SER A 856 16.00 -4.60 -6.74
CA SER A 856 14.84 -5.48 -6.97
C SER A 856 14.92 -6.66 -6.00
N VAL A 857 13.78 -7.01 -5.39
CA VAL A 857 13.69 -8.01 -4.30
C VAL A 857 12.85 -9.19 -4.76
N TYR A 858 13.29 -10.40 -4.42
CA TYR A 858 12.74 -11.67 -4.88
C TYR A 858 12.69 -12.70 -3.74
N ALA A 859 11.64 -13.50 -3.71
CA ALA A 859 11.70 -14.81 -3.07
C ALA A 859 12.50 -15.76 -3.96
N LEU A 860 13.29 -16.64 -3.34
CA LEU A 860 13.91 -17.78 -4.00
C LEU A 860 13.01 -19.00 -3.81
N GLU A 861 12.55 -19.57 -4.92
CA GLU A 861 11.72 -20.78 -4.92
C GLU A 861 12.35 -21.85 -5.79
N LYS A 862 12.44 -23.09 -5.29
CA LYS A 862 12.79 -24.24 -6.11
C LYS A 862 11.60 -24.64 -6.97
N LYS A 863 11.78 -24.67 -8.29
CA LYS A 863 10.77 -25.15 -9.25
C LYS A 863 11.34 -26.25 -10.11
N GLU A 864 10.55 -27.29 -10.29
CA GLU A 864 10.83 -28.34 -11.27
C GLU A 864 10.52 -27.83 -12.67
N ILE A 865 11.47 -27.91 -13.59
CA ILE A 865 11.28 -27.57 -15.00
C ILE A 865 11.53 -28.84 -15.81
N ALA A 866 10.58 -29.20 -16.66
CA ALA A 866 10.61 -30.40 -17.50
C ALA A 866 10.58 -30.06 -18.99
N PRO A 867 11.11 -30.92 -19.88
CA PRO A 867 10.90 -30.80 -21.32
C PRO A 867 9.40 -30.71 -21.67
N GLY A 868 9.06 -29.83 -22.60
CA GLY A 868 7.68 -29.51 -22.97
C GLY A 868 6.98 -28.49 -22.06
N ASP A 869 7.58 -28.04 -20.94
CA ASP A 869 6.95 -27.01 -20.10
C ASP A 869 6.77 -25.69 -20.85
N ARG A 870 5.59 -25.05 -20.75
CA ARG A 870 5.37 -23.68 -21.24
C ARG A 870 5.82 -22.72 -20.14
N ILE A 871 6.85 -21.93 -20.42
CA ILE A 871 7.42 -20.96 -19.46
C ILE A 871 7.34 -19.52 -19.99
N ARG A 872 7.45 -18.57 -19.07
CA ARG A 872 7.44 -17.13 -19.31
C ARG A 872 8.61 -16.48 -18.58
N ILE A 873 9.30 -15.59 -19.28
CA ILE A 873 10.36 -14.77 -18.71
C ILE A 873 9.77 -13.71 -17.76
N THR A 874 10.36 -13.54 -16.57
CA THR A 874 9.86 -12.63 -15.52
C THR A 874 10.67 -11.33 -15.38
N ARG A 875 11.81 -11.19 -16.08
CA ARG A 875 12.68 -10.01 -16.10
C ARG A 875 13.33 -9.81 -17.47
N ASN A 876 13.53 -8.56 -17.89
CA ASN A 876 14.27 -8.27 -19.12
C ASN A 876 15.76 -8.62 -18.95
N ASP A 877 16.35 -9.27 -19.95
CA ASP A 877 17.79 -9.46 -20.12
C ASP A 877 18.19 -9.02 -21.54
N ALA A 878 18.98 -7.95 -21.64
CA ALA A 878 19.39 -7.41 -22.95
C ALA A 878 20.49 -8.24 -23.62
N GLY A 879 21.31 -8.98 -22.86
CA GLY A 879 22.38 -9.81 -23.42
C GLY A 879 21.85 -11.06 -24.12
N MET A 880 20.67 -11.54 -23.70
CA MET A 880 19.96 -12.67 -24.31
C MET A 880 18.74 -12.24 -25.16
N ASP A 881 18.54 -10.94 -25.37
CA ASP A 881 17.33 -10.35 -25.98
C ASP A 881 16.00 -10.88 -25.38
N LEU A 882 15.97 -11.12 -24.08
CA LEU A 882 14.77 -11.57 -23.36
C LEU A 882 13.98 -10.39 -22.82
N ALA A 883 12.68 -10.35 -23.10
CA ALA A 883 11.75 -9.40 -22.50
C ALA A 883 10.86 -10.09 -21.46
N ASN A 884 10.57 -9.39 -20.35
CA ASN A 884 9.57 -9.83 -19.38
C ASN A 884 8.21 -9.98 -20.08
N GLY A 885 7.65 -11.18 -20.02
CA GLY A 885 6.44 -11.56 -20.74
C GLY A 885 6.67 -12.45 -21.97
N ASP A 886 7.90 -12.56 -22.49
CA ASP A 886 8.25 -13.53 -23.53
C ASP A 886 7.90 -14.95 -23.07
N ARG A 887 7.34 -15.76 -23.97
CA ARG A 887 6.93 -17.15 -23.70
C ARG A 887 7.72 -18.13 -24.57
N PHE A 888 8.09 -19.26 -23.98
CA PHE A 888 8.84 -20.33 -24.62
C PHE A 888 8.30 -21.70 -24.20
N THR A 889 8.61 -22.72 -24.99
CA THR A 889 8.50 -24.13 -24.60
C THR A 889 9.90 -24.62 -24.23
N VAL A 890 10.04 -25.35 -23.13
CA VAL A 890 11.31 -25.98 -22.74
C VAL A 890 11.62 -27.13 -23.69
N LYS A 891 12.78 -27.09 -24.35
CA LYS A 891 13.24 -28.12 -25.29
C LYS A 891 14.05 -29.21 -24.57
N SER A 892 14.94 -28.81 -23.67
CA SER A 892 15.72 -29.71 -22.82
C SER A 892 16.13 -29.03 -21.52
N VAL A 893 16.44 -29.86 -20.52
CA VAL A 893 16.87 -29.44 -19.18
C VAL A 893 18.15 -30.19 -18.82
N GLY A 894 19.06 -29.54 -18.11
CA GLY A 894 20.29 -30.14 -17.62
C GLY A 894 20.91 -29.36 -16.46
N GLN A 895 22.02 -29.87 -15.91
CA GLN A 895 22.67 -29.27 -14.74
C GLN A 895 23.34 -27.91 -15.02
N GLN A 896 23.79 -27.67 -16.25
CA GLN A 896 24.49 -26.44 -16.63
C GLN A 896 23.61 -25.44 -17.39
N GLU A 897 22.64 -25.91 -18.17
CA GLU A 897 21.74 -25.03 -18.93
C GLU A 897 20.34 -25.63 -19.14
N ILE A 898 19.39 -24.75 -19.44
CA ILE A 898 18.05 -25.07 -19.93
C ILE A 898 17.90 -24.50 -21.34
N VAL A 899 17.48 -25.32 -22.30
CA VAL A 899 17.24 -24.88 -23.68
C VAL A 899 15.75 -24.59 -23.86
N LEU A 900 15.46 -23.38 -24.33
CA LEU A 900 14.13 -22.85 -24.57
C LEU A 900 13.91 -22.67 -26.06
N ALA A 901 12.72 -22.99 -26.56
CA ALA A 901 12.34 -22.85 -27.96
C ALA A 901 11.06 -22.01 -28.12
N SER A 902 11.01 -21.30 -29.24
CA SER A 902 9.86 -20.57 -29.75
C SER A 902 9.89 -20.67 -31.27
N ASP A 903 8.76 -20.41 -31.96
CA ASP A 903 8.64 -20.50 -33.43
C ASP A 903 9.67 -19.64 -34.20
N LYS A 904 10.33 -18.68 -33.52
CA LYS A 904 11.28 -17.73 -34.11
C LYS A 904 12.74 -17.98 -33.72
N ARG A 905 13.02 -18.66 -32.59
CA ARG A 905 14.38 -18.86 -32.07
C ARG A 905 14.45 -19.84 -30.90
N GLU A 906 15.67 -20.30 -30.63
CA GLU A 906 16.07 -20.96 -29.38
C GLU A 906 16.88 -20.01 -28.49
N VAL A 907 16.82 -20.22 -27.17
CA VAL A 907 17.57 -19.48 -26.15
C VAL A 907 18.10 -20.47 -25.11
N ARG A 908 19.35 -20.30 -24.68
CA ARG A 908 19.96 -21.12 -23.62
C ARG A 908 20.06 -20.29 -22.34
N LEU A 909 19.44 -20.76 -21.27
CA LEU A 909 19.56 -20.15 -19.94
C LEU A 909 20.58 -20.93 -19.11
N PRO A 910 21.62 -20.28 -18.56
CA PRO A 910 22.56 -20.94 -17.65
C PRO A 910 21.87 -21.25 -16.32
N ALA A 911 22.07 -22.47 -15.82
CA ALA A 911 21.42 -23.01 -14.62
C ALA A 911 22.28 -22.90 -13.35
N ASP A 912 23.45 -22.26 -13.46
CA ASP A 912 24.39 -21.96 -12.37
C ASP A 912 23.87 -20.90 -11.38
N LYS A 913 22.78 -20.20 -11.72
CA LYS A 913 22.19 -19.10 -10.95
C LYS A 913 20.66 -19.13 -10.97
N PRO A 914 20.00 -18.48 -9.98
CA PRO A 914 18.54 -18.43 -9.92
C PRO A 914 17.90 -17.78 -11.17
N LEU A 915 16.90 -18.45 -11.72
CA LEU A 915 16.32 -18.14 -13.02
C LEU A 915 15.14 -17.15 -12.95
N HIS A 916 15.07 -16.22 -13.91
CA HIS A 916 13.93 -15.30 -14.09
C HIS A 916 12.83 -15.91 -14.96
N VAL A 917 12.27 -17.04 -14.51
CA VAL A 917 11.22 -17.79 -15.22
C VAL A 917 10.05 -18.17 -14.30
N ASP A 918 8.88 -18.36 -14.88
CA ASP A 918 7.68 -18.93 -14.24
C ASP A 918 6.84 -19.67 -15.29
N TYR A 919 5.88 -20.51 -14.89
CA TYR A 919 5.04 -21.24 -15.85
C TYR A 919 4.04 -20.31 -16.60
N ALA A 920 3.60 -20.72 -17.79
CA ALA A 920 2.92 -19.85 -18.75
C ALA A 920 1.61 -20.38 -19.35
N TYR A 921 0.99 -21.38 -18.73
CA TYR A 921 -0.30 -21.94 -19.16
C TYR A 921 -1.44 -20.97 -18.86
N ALA A 922 -1.50 -20.48 -17.62
CA ALA A 922 -2.38 -19.41 -17.16
C ALA A 922 -1.62 -18.11 -16.95
N SER A 923 -2.32 -16.98 -17.11
CA SER A 923 -1.74 -15.64 -16.93
C SER A 923 -2.75 -14.67 -16.33
N THR A 924 -2.28 -13.67 -15.57
CA THR A 924 -3.22 -12.65 -15.06
C THR A 924 -3.75 -11.81 -16.21
N VAL A 925 -5.00 -11.35 -16.11
CA VAL A 925 -5.62 -10.50 -17.14
C VAL A 925 -4.78 -9.26 -17.47
N HIS A 926 -4.13 -8.63 -16.46
CA HIS A 926 -3.20 -7.52 -16.67
C HIS A 926 -1.99 -7.92 -17.54
N SER A 927 -1.39 -9.09 -17.28
CA SER A 927 -0.29 -9.62 -18.10
C SER A 927 -0.71 -10.12 -19.49
N ALA A 928 -2.02 -10.32 -19.71
CA ALA A 928 -2.60 -10.65 -21.00
C ALA A 928 -2.96 -9.41 -21.85
N GLN A 929 -2.82 -8.19 -21.32
CA GLN A 929 -3.10 -6.97 -22.08
C GLN A 929 -2.18 -6.85 -23.31
N GLY A 930 -2.75 -6.47 -24.45
CA GLY A 930 -2.08 -6.48 -25.76
C GLY A 930 -2.08 -7.83 -26.48
N LEU A 931 -2.18 -8.97 -25.76
CA LEU A 931 -2.24 -10.30 -26.40
C LEU A 931 -3.53 -10.49 -27.23
N THR A 932 -3.49 -11.44 -28.15
CA THR A 932 -4.62 -11.95 -28.94
C THR A 932 -4.49 -13.48 -29.01
N SER A 933 -5.60 -14.20 -29.00
CA SER A 933 -5.65 -15.67 -29.00
C SER A 933 -6.87 -16.14 -29.81
N LYS A 934 -6.96 -17.41 -30.20
CA LYS A 934 -8.17 -17.95 -30.84
C LYS A 934 -9.29 -17.97 -29.80
N ASN A 935 -9.03 -18.63 -28.67
CA ASN A 935 -9.96 -18.81 -27.56
C ASN A 935 -9.44 -18.22 -26.25
N VAL A 936 -10.36 -17.88 -25.34
CA VAL A 936 -10.06 -17.48 -23.96
C VAL A 936 -10.88 -18.30 -22.97
N MET A 937 -10.24 -18.71 -21.87
CA MET A 937 -10.88 -19.33 -20.71
C MET A 937 -10.64 -18.41 -19.50
N TYR A 938 -11.71 -17.82 -18.94
CA TYR A 938 -11.62 -16.82 -17.89
C TYR A 938 -12.17 -17.33 -16.55
N ASP A 939 -11.30 -17.41 -15.53
CA ASP A 939 -11.67 -17.60 -14.12
C ASP A 939 -12.15 -16.27 -13.50
N ALA A 940 -13.47 -16.18 -13.30
CA ALA A 940 -14.20 -15.00 -12.88
C ALA A 940 -14.86 -15.20 -11.51
N ASP A 941 -14.05 -15.26 -10.44
CA ASP A 941 -14.58 -15.29 -9.06
C ASP A 941 -15.30 -13.97 -8.72
N SER A 942 -16.62 -14.01 -8.59
CA SER A 942 -17.48 -12.87 -8.25
C SER A 942 -17.19 -12.25 -6.88
N ARG A 943 -16.54 -12.99 -5.97
CA ARG A 943 -16.11 -12.52 -4.64
C ARG A 943 -14.79 -11.75 -4.73
N SER A 944 -13.95 -12.07 -5.71
CA SER A 944 -12.64 -11.42 -5.88
C SER A 944 -12.80 -9.92 -6.10
N PRO A 945 -11.96 -9.06 -5.50
CA PRO A 945 -11.92 -7.63 -5.81
C PRO A 945 -11.41 -7.34 -7.23
N THR A 946 -10.73 -8.28 -7.90
CA THR A 946 -10.17 -8.08 -9.23
C THR A 946 -11.17 -8.33 -10.36
N THR A 947 -12.22 -9.13 -10.14
CA THR A 947 -13.33 -9.29 -11.08
C THR A 947 -14.09 -7.97 -11.19
N THR A 948 -13.84 -7.23 -12.26
CA THR A 948 -14.27 -5.84 -12.45
C THR A 948 -14.53 -5.59 -13.92
N ARG A 949 -15.22 -4.50 -14.25
CA ARG A 949 -15.55 -4.08 -15.62
C ARG A 949 -14.35 -4.04 -16.55
N GLU A 950 -13.27 -3.38 -16.11
CA GLU A 950 -12.06 -3.21 -16.91
C GLU A 950 -11.34 -4.55 -17.13
N VAL A 951 -11.28 -5.41 -16.10
CA VAL A 951 -10.70 -6.76 -16.18
C VAL A 951 -11.54 -7.69 -17.06
N PHE A 952 -12.87 -7.67 -16.92
CA PHE A 952 -13.78 -8.45 -17.75
C PHE A 952 -13.63 -8.08 -19.24
N TYR A 953 -13.60 -6.78 -19.55
CA TYR A 953 -13.39 -6.30 -20.92
C TYR A 953 -12.04 -6.76 -21.50
N VAL A 954 -10.94 -6.60 -20.74
CA VAL A 954 -9.63 -7.05 -21.21
C VAL A 954 -9.63 -8.57 -21.46
N ALA A 955 -10.20 -9.36 -20.55
CA ALA A 955 -10.28 -10.82 -20.68
C ALA A 955 -11.01 -11.26 -21.97
N ILE A 956 -12.28 -10.87 -22.16
CA ILE A 956 -13.05 -11.34 -23.33
C ILE A 956 -12.53 -10.77 -24.66
N SER A 957 -11.92 -9.58 -24.66
CA SER A 957 -11.39 -8.95 -25.87
C SER A 957 -10.09 -9.57 -26.42
N ARG A 958 -9.46 -10.52 -25.70
CA ARG A 958 -8.29 -11.25 -26.23
C ARG A 958 -8.68 -12.35 -27.24
N ALA A 959 -9.88 -12.90 -27.14
CA ALA A 959 -10.37 -13.95 -28.03
C ALA A 959 -10.73 -13.42 -29.43
N ARG A 960 -10.45 -14.20 -30.48
CA ARG A 960 -10.96 -13.99 -31.84
C ARG A 960 -12.28 -14.72 -32.08
N GLU A 961 -12.42 -15.92 -31.52
CA GLU A 961 -13.53 -16.84 -31.82
C GLU A 961 -14.39 -17.11 -30.59
N LYS A 962 -13.82 -17.62 -29.48
CA LYS A 962 -14.60 -18.04 -28.31
C LYS A 962 -14.05 -17.50 -26.98
N ALA A 963 -14.94 -17.08 -26.10
CA ALA A 963 -14.63 -16.78 -24.70
C ALA A 963 -15.53 -17.60 -23.77
N THR A 964 -14.93 -18.47 -22.96
CA THR A 964 -15.60 -19.28 -21.93
C THR A 964 -15.34 -18.67 -20.56
N ILE A 965 -16.38 -18.54 -19.73
CA ILE A 965 -16.32 -17.97 -18.38
C ILE A 965 -16.58 -19.07 -17.36
N TYR A 966 -15.75 -19.11 -16.31
CA TYR A 966 -15.91 -19.98 -15.17
C TYR A 966 -16.12 -19.09 -13.95
N THR A 967 -17.23 -19.23 -13.22
CA THR A 967 -17.54 -18.39 -12.05
C THR A 967 -18.00 -19.22 -10.86
N ASN A 968 -17.95 -18.64 -9.67
CA ASN A 968 -18.46 -19.28 -8.45
C ASN A 968 -19.96 -19.06 -8.22
N ASP A 969 -20.55 -18.01 -8.79
CA ASP A 969 -21.91 -17.56 -8.47
C ASP A 969 -22.45 -16.70 -9.63
N ALA A 970 -23.43 -17.24 -10.37
CA ALA A 970 -24.02 -16.57 -11.54
C ALA A 970 -24.88 -15.35 -11.17
N ASP A 971 -25.49 -15.32 -9.99
CA ASP A 971 -26.33 -14.20 -9.55
C ASP A 971 -25.47 -13.00 -9.12
N ARG A 972 -24.28 -13.26 -8.56
CA ARG A 972 -23.32 -12.21 -8.17
C ARG A 972 -22.44 -11.72 -9.32
N LEU A 973 -22.15 -12.57 -10.30
CA LEU A 973 -21.22 -12.23 -11.39
C LEU A 973 -21.62 -10.92 -12.13
N PRO A 974 -22.88 -10.65 -12.51
CA PRO A 974 -23.30 -9.39 -13.12
C PRO A 974 -22.90 -8.16 -12.31
N ALA A 975 -23.10 -8.18 -10.98
CA ALA A 975 -22.73 -7.08 -10.10
C ALA A 975 -21.20 -6.94 -9.96
N ALA A 976 -20.46 -8.06 -9.98
CA ALA A 976 -19.00 -8.06 -9.95
C ALA A 976 -18.40 -7.46 -11.24
N VAL A 977 -18.85 -7.89 -12.43
CA VAL A 977 -18.36 -7.35 -13.72
C VAL A 977 -18.86 -5.94 -14.02
N ALA A 978 -19.92 -5.46 -13.35
CA ALA A 978 -20.34 -4.06 -13.41
C ALA A 978 -19.49 -3.12 -12.54
N ARG A 979 -18.81 -3.63 -11.52
CA ARG A 979 -17.96 -2.84 -10.62
C ARG A 979 -16.73 -2.32 -11.36
N SER A 980 -16.56 -1.00 -11.38
CA SER A 980 -15.38 -0.34 -11.96
C SER A 980 -14.30 -0.08 -10.90
N THR A 981 -13.04 -0.23 -11.29
CA THR A 981 -11.89 0.25 -10.51
C THR A 981 -11.80 1.79 -10.59
N GLN A 982 -12.34 2.48 -9.59
CA GLN A 982 -12.27 3.96 -9.51
C GLN A 982 -10.84 4.46 -9.28
N LYS A 983 -10.07 4.58 -10.37
CA LYS A 983 -8.78 5.25 -10.34
C LYS A 983 -8.98 6.76 -10.43
N HIS A 984 -8.45 7.45 -9.43
CA HIS A 984 -8.52 8.90 -9.30
C HIS A 984 -7.19 9.54 -9.72
N GLY A 985 -7.26 10.78 -10.21
CA GLY A 985 -6.13 11.71 -10.25
C GLY A 985 -6.17 12.68 -9.07
N ALA A 986 -5.03 13.28 -8.72
CA ALA A 986 -4.92 14.34 -7.73
C ALA A 986 -5.78 15.58 -8.06
N LEU A 987 -5.98 15.87 -9.34
CA LEU A 987 -6.89 16.94 -9.80
C LEU A 987 -8.37 16.65 -9.50
N ASP A 988 -8.77 15.38 -9.39
CA ASP A 988 -10.17 15.04 -9.08
C ASP A 988 -10.56 15.55 -7.67
N LEU A 989 -9.62 15.48 -6.72
CA LEU A 989 -9.75 16.02 -5.35
C LEU A 989 -9.93 17.55 -5.33
N VAL A 990 -9.28 18.26 -6.25
CA VAL A 990 -9.32 19.72 -6.33
C VAL A 990 -10.50 20.23 -7.15
N ARG A 991 -10.96 19.47 -8.17
CA ARG A 991 -12.23 19.77 -8.87
C ARG A 991 -13.43 19.72 -7.91
N GLY A 992 -13.38 18.90 -6.85
CA GLY A 992 -14.33 18.94 -5.74
C GLY A 992 -14.33 20.24 -4.91
N ARG A 993 -13.25 21.03 -4.93
CA ARG A 993 -13.20 22.40 -4.34
C ARG A 993 -13.75 23.46 -5.29
N ALA A 994 -13.65 23.25 -6.61
CA ALA A 994 -13.93 24.24 -7.64
C ALA A 994 -15.39 24.26 -8.11
N GLY A 995 -16.35 23.95 -7.23
CA GLY A 995 -17.79 24.14 -7.46
C GLY A 995 -18.24 25.61 -7.35
N GLN A 996 -17.31 26.56 -7.55
CA GLN A 996 -17.60 27.98 -7.69
C GLN A 996 -17.89 28.27 -9.16
N GLY A 997 -18.88 29.12 -9.42
CA GLY A 997 -19.38 29.39 -10.77
C GLY A 997 -18.36 30.07 -11.69
N ASN A 998 -18.69 30.03 -12.99
CA ASN A 998 -17.88 30.43 -14.13
C ASN A 998 -16.68 29.53 -14.45
N GLY A 999 -16.42 29.38 -15.75
CA GLY A 999 -15.31 28.57 -16.26
C GLY A 999 -13.94 29.11 -15.83
N LEU A 1000 -12.90 28.33 -16.08
CA LEU A 1000 -11.50 28.70 -15.81
C LEU A 1000 -11.06 29.93 -16.63
N HIS A 1001 -11.45 31.13 -16.19
CA HIS A 1001 -10.55 32.27 -16.27
C HIS A 1001 -9.42 32.00 -15.28
N LEU A 1002 -8.35 31.40 -15.80
CA LEU A 1002 -7.04 31.55 -15.21
C LEU A 1002 -6.76 33.06 -15.14
N PRO A 1003 -6.18 33.59 -14.04
CA PRO A 1003 -5.74 34.97 -14.05
C PRO A 1003 -4.73 35.11 -15.18
N GLU A 1004 -4.96 36.09 -16.06
CA GLU A 1004 -3.99 36.44 -17.09
C GLU A 1004 -2.68 36.80 -16.39
N SER A 1005 -1.59 36.16 -16.80
CA SER A 1005 -0.27 36.55 -16.36
C SER A 1005 0.00 37.93 -16.92
N ASN A 1006 -0.07 38.97 -16.07
CA ASN A 1006 0.22 40.35 -16.46
C ASN A 1006 1.53 40.42 -17.26
N SER A 1007 1.40 40.61 -18.57
CA SER A 1007 2.49 40.81 -19.51
C SER A 1007 2.99 42.26 -19.46
N HIS A 1008 3.29 42.75 -18.26
CA HIS A 1008 4.08 43.96 -18.10
C HIS A 1008 5.56 43.59 -18.14
N ALA A 1009 6.13 43.74 -19.33
CA ALA A 1009 7.57 43.72 -19.55
C ALA A 1009 8.24 44.73 -18.61
N HIS A 1010 8.96 44.24 -17.60
CA HIS A 1010 9.98 45.05 -16.94
C HIS A 1010 11.15 45.19 -17.90
N ALA A 1011 11.21 46.35 -18.55
CA ALA A 1011 12.39 46.77 -19.30
C ALA A 1011 13.63 46.73 -18.39
N PRO A 1012 14.81 46.38 -18.91
CA PRO A 1012 16.03 46.36 -18.12
C PRO A 1012 16.34 47.79 -17.63
N ARG A 1013 16.57 47.95 -16.32
CA ARG A 1013 17.08 49.20 -15.78
C ARG A 1013 18.49 49.43 -16.32
N GLN A 1014 18.64 50.38 -17.24
CA GLN A 1014 19.93 51.02 -17.50
C GLN A 1014 20.48 51.57 -16.18
N VAL A 1015 21.71 51.19 -15.86
CA VAL A 1015 22.49 51.82 -14.80
C VAL A 1015 23.45 52.77 -15.50
N ASP A 1016 23.02 54.02 -15.68
CA ASP A 1016 23.92 55.07 -16.12
C ASP A 1016 24.94 55.34 -15.00
N ARG A 1017 26.20 55.03 -15.28
CA ARG A 1017 27.35 55.60 -14.60
C ARG A 1017 28.28 56.20 -15.66
N PRO A 1018 28.68 57.48 -15.54
CA PRO A 1018 29.57 58.10 -16.50
C PRO A 1018 30.97 57.50 -16.37
N VAL A 1019 31.61 57.26 -17.52
CA VAL A 1019 33.02 56.84 -17.62
C VAL A 1019 33.90 58.07 -17.84
N PRO A 1020 34.90 58.35 -16.98
CA PRO A 1020 35.98 59.28 -17.30
C PRO A 1020 36.96 58.67 -18.32
N THR A 1021 37.49 59.50 -19.19
CA THR A 1021 38.32 59.15 -20.36
C THR A 1021 39.79 58.85 -20.05
N HIS A 1022 40.36 57.85 -20.76
CA HIS A 1022 41.81 57.58 -20.96
C HIS A 1022 42.65 57.27 -19.68
N ASP A 1023 43.75 56.51 -19.71
CA ASP A 1023 44.71 56.28 -20.80
C ASP A 1023 45.47 54.91 -20.72
N ARG A 1024 46.01 54.50 -21.88
CA ARG A 1024 47.15 53.57 -22.20
C ARG A 1024 47.59 52.38 -21.33
N THR A 1025 47.81 51.28 -22.08
CA THR A 1025 48.84 50.22 -21.90
C THR A 1025 48.71 49.28 -20.69
N ARG A 1026 49.02 47.98 -20.79
CA ARG A 1026 49.84 47.26 -21.78
C ARG A 1026 49.29 45.85 -22.03
#